data_AF-A0A923UJJ9-F1
#
_entry.id   AF-A0A923UJJ9-F1
#
_cell.length_a   1.000
_cell.length_b   1.000
_cell.length_c   1.000
_cell.angle_alpha   90.00
_cell.angle_beta   90.00
_cell.angle_gamma   90.00
#
_symmetry.space_group_name_H-M   'P 1'
#
loop_
_entity.id
_entity.type
_entity.pdbx_description
1 polymer ?
#
loop_
_entity_poly.entity_id
_entity_poly.type
_entity_poly.pdbx_seq_one_letter_code
_entity_poly.pdbx_strand_id
1 'polypeptide(L)'
;MNRFKKVLRSKKIFKWYIFAFLYLLISQSFPFDSSAQSYFFRNYQVENGLSNNTVFCSLQDKKGFLWFGTKDGLNRFDGYHFKVFNLTENEDKLLNTNYTNCLMTDNKNVLWIGCRKGIYTYNYDKEKLKSFSDTLEEINGLQMDGRNNLWIISKDVLYRYNFATTKIKKFPQNQYFLATSLCRDANNQIWVSTTDGFIQKYDDKTEQFTSYNVFNHSPFSTSNYISKIHATENNAIFVGTSSQGLKEFDIKSSTYKDLLIHNPDKSSIHIRDILRYSKNEYWFASESGIFILNTVTKKFTNLKKKILDPFSLNDNAIYTLCIDNEGGVWVGTYFGGVNYYSKKNGIFRKYFPDNSKKSISGNAVREICEDRFGNIWIGTEDAGLNKLNRKTGIITQYIPTGKKNTIAHSNIHGLLAVGNELWIGTFEHGLDVMDIRTGKIIRHYNSGLGKKQLKSNFIVSLLRTKSGDIYVGCSSSLFKFDPRTDGFNFVKEVESNIFVSSMLEDYDHIIWVGTNNGATYFNSKTGEKGNVLYNPLNNRNLSYNRINSMFEDSKQCLWFATEGRGVWKLSKDRKKLTSFTTSNGLPSNFILKILEDANHKIWISTSRGLVNYNPDKGNFTTYTKDNGLLSDQFNYNSGYMDSTGKIYFGSVKGMITFNPSDLMKEKIDAPLYITDFIVQNKQEEIDGINSILKNSIVTTDEVVLPHDKSSFSIDFAALSYISPDVTIYSYFMQGLDKEWTELKRNRKVYFTNLSTGKYVFKLKASINGNWSKTEKILTIIVLPPWWATIWAYLFYAIIVISLAYYLLRTYLIIVEDKKEKEIYESKIDFFTSIAHEIRTPLTLIKGPVENLLEQVDDIPQIKEDVILMERNTERLIKLVSQILDFRKIETKGFILDYTQVNITKLLQEEFHTFEDLAKRRKIQYTLECNSEDIFAFTDEEALNKIFSNLFNNAIKYAHKKVSIRLLKPIDNLTFTIEFENDGLIIPIEMRAKIFEPFYRLKETLKQQGTGIGLSLTMSLTKLLHGKVFVKDTDDELNVFVLSLPLKQK
;
A
#
# COMPACT_ATOMS: atom_id res chain seq x y z
N MET A 1 -102.42 21.78 -23.37
CA MET A 1 -101.12 22.36 -22.93
C MET A 1 -100.25 21.44 -22.04
N ASN A 2 -100.79 20.36 -21.45
CA ASN A 2 -100.03 19.43 -20.58
C ASN A 2 -99.13 18.39 -21.29
N ARG A 3 -99.24 18.19 -22.62
CA ARG A 3 -98.36 17.26 -23.36
C ARG A 3 -96.97 17.84 -23.69
N PHE A 4 -96.83 19.17 -23.82
CA PHE A 4 -95.54 19.80 -24.15
C PHE A 4 -94.55 19.83 -22.96
N LYS A 5 -95.04 20.00 -21.73
CA LYS A 5 -94.19 19.95 -20.52
C LYS A 5 -93.64 18.54 -20.23
N LYS A 6 -94.27 17.47 -20.70
CA LYS A 6 -93.79 16.08 -20.50
C LYS A 6 -92.59 15.75 -21.41
N VAL A 7 -92.54 16.32 -22.62
CA VAL A 7 -91.42 16.12 -23.57
C VAL A 7 -90.15 16.85 -23.13
N LEU A 8 -90.28 18.02 -22.48
CA LEU A 8 -89.13 18.75 -21.91
C LEU A 8 -88.50 18.05 -20.70
N ARG A 9 -89.28 17.27 -19.93
CA ARG A 9 -88.75 16.46 -18.82
C ARG A 9 -87.96 15.24 -19.32
N SER A 10 -88.35 14.61 -20.43
CA SER A 10 -87.61 13.44 -20.97
C SER A 10 -86.26 13.84 -21.57
N LYS A 11 -86.14 15.02 -22.19
CA LYS A 11 -84.85 15.55 -22.68
C LYS A 11 -83.85 15.86 -21.55
N LYS A 12 -84.33 16.27 -20.37
CA LYS A 12 -83.45 16.48 -19.19
C LYS A 12 -82.93 15.16 -18.62
N ILE A 13 -83.76 14.12 -18.59
CA ILE A 13 -83.37 12.78 -18.13
C ILE A 13 -82.36 12.16 -19.11
N PHE A 14 -82.56 12.30 -20.43
CA PHE A 14 -81.61 11.82 -21.43
C PHE A 14 -80.26 12.53 -21.36
N LYS A 15 -80.24 13.85 -21.10
CA LYS A 15 -78.99 14.59 -20.81
C LYS A 15 -78.30 14.09 -19.55
N TRP A 16 -79.04 13.69 -18.51
CA TRP A 16 -78.46 13.14 -17.28
C TRP A 16 -77.83 11.76 -17.50
N TYR A 17 -78.43 10.91 -18.34
CA TYR A 17 -77.81 9.63 -18.73
C TYR A 17 -76.57 9.82 -19.59
N ILE A 18 -76.55 10.78 -20.51
CA ILE A 18 -75.34 11.13 -21.26
C ILE A 18 -74.27 11.69 -20.32
N PHE A 19 -74.63 12.52 -19.34
CA PHE A 19 -73.70 13.05 -18.35
C PHE A 19 -73.16 11.96 -17.43
N ALA A 20 -74.00 11.03 -16.99
CA ALA A 20 -73.59 9.86 -16.20
C ALA A 20 -72.72 8.90 -17.02
N PHE A 21 -73.00 8.72 -18.31
CA PHE A 21 -72.20 7.90 -19.22
C PHE A 21 -70.85 8.55 -19.55
N LEU A 22 -70.82 9.88 -19.71
CA LEU A 22 -69.58 10.67 -19.81
C LEU A 22 -68.81 10.67 -18.49
N TYR A 23 -69.46 10.73 -17.34
CA TYR A 23 -68.80 10.60 -16.04
C TYR A 23 -68.24 9.19 -15.83
N LEU A 24 -68.91 8.15 -16.36
CA LEU A 24 -68.41 6.77 -16.39
C LEU A 24 -67.24 6.59 -17.38
N LEU A 25 -67.20 7.36 -18.47
CA LEU A 25 -66.07 7.41 -19.40
C LEU A 25 -64.91 8.25 -18.84
N ILE A 26 -65.19 9.26 -18.04
CA ILE A 26 -64.17 10.04 -17.33
C ILE A 26 -63.59 9.24 -16.17
N SER A 27 -64.36 8.35 -15.53
CA SER A 27 -63.81 7.33 -14.62
C SER A 27 -63.08 6.18 -15.33
N GLN A 28 -63.17 6.09 -16.68
CA GLN A 28 -62.20 5.32 -17.49
C GLN A 28 -60.88 6.06 -17.73
N SER A 29 -60.69 7.26 -17.19
CA SER A 29 -59.35 7.83 -16.98
C SER A 29 -58.77 7.22 -15.70
N PHE A 30 -58.54 5.90 -15.73
CA PHE A 30 -57.77 5.22 -14.70
C PHE A 30 -56.49 6.04 -14.47
N PRO A 31 -56.12 6.32 -13.21
CA PRO A 31 -54.80 6.88 -12.95
C PRO A 31 -53.82 5.93 -13.63
N PHE A 32 -53.11 6.44 -14.63
CA PHE A 32 -51.84 5.86 -15.04
C PHE A 32 -51.08 5.74 -13.73
N ASP A 33 -50.97 4.51 -13.22
CA ASP A 33 -50.09 4.19 -12.12
C ASP A 33 -48.70 4.41 -12.72
N SER A 34 -48.22 5.67 -12.68
CA SER A 34 -46.88 6.03 -13.09
C SER A 34 -46.01 5.09 -12.28
N SER A 35 -45.29 4.20 -12.96
CA SER A 35 -44.54 3.12 -12.34
C SER A 35 -43.87 3.60 -11.05
N ALA A 36 -44.40 3.18 -9.90
CA ALA A 36 -43.88 3.61 -8.62
C ALA A 36 -42.37 3.38 -8.59
N GLN A 37 -41.61 4.42 -8.25
CA GLN A 37 -40.15 4.37 -8.17
C GLN A 37 -39.73 3.19 -7.30
N SER A 38 -38.87 2.31 -7.83
CA SER A 38 -38.36 1.16 -7.09
C SER A 38 -37.18 1.60 -6.22
N TYR A 39 -37.18 1.15 -4.96
CA TYR A 39 -36.12 1.45 -3.99
C TYR A 39 -35.28 0.20 -3.77
N PHE A 40 -34.01 0.26 -4.13
CA PHE A 40 -33.04 -0.81 -3.93
C PHE A 40 -31.85 -0.29 -3.14
N PHE A 41 -31.52 -0.97 -2.05
CA PHE A 41 -30.46 -0.61 -1.14
C PHE A 41 -29.26 -1.54 -1.31
N ARG A 42 -28.05 -0.96 -1.27
CA ARG A 42 -26.80 -1.68 -0.98
C ARG A 42 -26.51 -1.53 0.51
N ASN A 43 -26.02 -2.57 1.17
CA ASN A 43 -25.72 -2.51 2.60
C ASN A 43 -24.22 -2.59 2.87
N TYR A 44 -23.82 -2.00 4.00
CA TYR A 44 -22.48 -2.01 4.56
C TYR A 44 -22.56 -2.30 6.05
N GLN A 45 -21.84 -3.33 6.49
CA GLN A 45 -21.82 -3.82 7.87
C GLN A 45 -20.38 -3.88 8.39
N VAL A 46 -20.20 -4.41 9.60
CA VAL A 46 -18.87 -4.61 10.20
C VAL A 46 -17.93 -5.43 9.31
N GLU A 47 -18.47 -6.37 8.54
CA GLU A 47 -17.72 -7.18 7.58
C GLU A 47 -17.16 -6.35 6.42
N ASN A 48 -17.68 -5.14 6.19
CA ASN A 48 -17.19 -4.19 5.21
C ASN A 48 -16.21 -3.15 5.80
N GLY A 49 -15.88 -3.26 7.09
CA GLY A 49 -14.94 -2.37 7.80
C GLY A 49 -15.59 -1.29 8.66
N LEU A 50 -16.93 -1.20 8.70
CA LEU A 50 -17.63 -0.31 9.63
C LEU A 50 -17.31 -0.73 11.08
N SER A 51 -17.02 0.20 11.97
CA SER A 51 -16.62 -0.16 13.34
C SER A 51 -17.74 -0.80 14.16
N ASN A 52 -19.00 -0.41 13.91
CA ASN A 52 -20.16 -1.00 14.56
C ASN A 52 -21.43 -0.85 13.71
N ASN A 53 -22.31 -1.85 13.74
CA ASN A 53 -23.58 -1.83 13.00
C ASN A 53 -24.61 -0.82 13.54
N THR A 54 -24.43 -0.31 14.77
CA THR A 54 -25.31 0.73 15.33
C THR A 54 -24.81 2.12 14.94
N VAL A 55 -25.52 2.75 14.00
CA VAL A 55 -25.17 4.06 13.42
C VAL A 55 -26.16 5.14 13.88
N PHE A 56 -25.72 6.08 14.71
CA PHE A 56 -26.57 7.10 15.31
C PHE A 56 -26.71 8.35 14.46
N CYS A 57 -25.64 8.72 13.76
CA CYS A 57 -25.59 9.95 12.98
C CYS A 57 -24.73 9.77 11.74
N SER A 58 -25.08 10.51 10.70
CA SER A 58 -24.39 10.49 9.42
C SER A 58 -24.34 11.88 8.81
N LEU A 59 -23.27 12.15 8.06
CA LEU A 59 -23.00 13.45 7.46
C LEU A 59 -22.03 13.26 6.28
N GLN A 60 -22.18 14.04 5.21
CA GLN A 60 -21.09 14.26 4.25
C GLN A 60 -20.40 15.60 4.52
N ASP A 61 -19.07 15.61 4.58
CA ASP A 61 -18.32 16.85 4.72
C ASP A 61 -18.14 17.58 3.38
N LYS A 62 -17.64 18.82 3.42
CA LYS A 62 -17.42 19.62 2.19
C LYS A 62 -16.27 19.11 1.32
N LYS A 63 -15.40 18.23 1.83
CA LYS A 63 -14.35 17.55 1.03
C LYS A 63 -14.92 16.37 0.24
N GLY A 64 -16.14 15.94 0.58
CA GLY A 64 -16.87 14.87 -0.07
C GLY A 64 -16.85 13.55 0.71
N PHE A 65 -16.14 13.45 1.84
CA PHE A 65 -16.10 12.22 2.63
C PHE A 65 -17.40 12.04 3.42
N LEU A 66 -17.84 10.80 3.53
CA LEU A 66 -18.95 10.43 4.40
C LEU A 66 -18.45 10.06 5.78
N TRP A 67 -19.21 10.47 6.79
CA TRP A 67 -18.91 10.26 8.19
C TRP A 67 -20.09 9.57 8.87
N PHE A 68 -19.80 8.52 9.64
CA PHE A 68 -20.78 7.75 10.39
C PHE A 68 -20.36 7.65 11.85
N GLY A 69 -21.17 8.23 12.74
CA GLY A 69 -21.00 8.09 14.18
C GLY A 69 -21.70 6.83 14.67
N THR A 70 -20.96 5.96 15.35
CA THR A 70 -21.45 4.66 15.80
C THR A 70 -21.33 4.48 17.31
N LYS A 71 -21.84 3.34 17.80
CA LYS A 71 -21.65 2.91 19.19
C LYS A 71 -20.18 2.71 19.57
N ASP A 72 -19.32 2.40 18.60
CA ASP A 72 -17.90 2.15 18.81
C ASP A 72 -17.04 2.96 17.82
N GLY A 73 -17.16 4.28 17.88
CA GLY A 73 -16.25 5.20 17.20
C GLY A 73 -16.85 5.92 16.01
N LEU A 74 -16.01 6.76 15.42
CA LEU A 74 -16.32 7.56 14.24
C LEU A 74 -15.71 6.89 13.01
N ASN A 75 -16.48 6.79 11.93
CA ASN A 75 -16.04 6.16 10.70
C ASN A 75 -16.05 7.18 9.56
N ARG A 76 -14.94 7.27 8.81
CA ARG A 76 -14.87 8.01 7.54
C ARG A 76 -14.90 7.02 6.38
N PHE A 77 -15.77 7.25 5.39
CA PHE A 77 -15.93 6.39 4.23
C PHE A 77 -15.55 7.11 2.93
N ASP A 78 -14.62 6.52 2.18
CA ASP A 78 -14.08 7.06 0.92
C ASP A 78 -14.73 6.49 -0.34
N GLY A 79 -15.71 5.59 -0.19
CA GLY A 79 -16.36 4.87 -1.28
C GLY A 79 -15.98 3.39 -1.33
N TYR A 80 -14.85 3.03 -0.72
CA TYR A 80 -14.32 1.66 -0.72
C TYR A 80 -14.05 1.13 0.68
N HIS A 81 -13.47 1.95 1.56
CA HIS A 81 -13.06 1.56 2.90
C HIS A 81 -13.58 2.52 3.96
N PHE A 82 -13.84 1.96 5.14
CA PHE A 82 -14.07 2.72 6.36
C PHE A 82 -12.75 2.89 7.10
N LYS A 83 -12.36 4.14 7.37
CA LYS A 83 -11.30 4.48 8.32
C LYS A 83 -11.93 4.78 9.67
N VAL A 84 -11.57 4.00 10.69
CA VAL A 84 -12.11 4.10 12.05
C VAL A 84 -11.23 5.02 12.88
N PHE A 85 -11.85 5.96 13.60
CA PHE A 85 -11.19 6.85 14.56
C PHE A 85 -11.69 6.53 15.96
N ASN A 86 -10.77 6.08 16.81
CA ASN A 86 -11.03 5.80 18.22
C ASN A 86 -10.84 7.06 19.06
N LEU A 87 -11.71 7.27 20.04
CA LEU A 87 -11.68 8.44 20.92
C LEU A 87 -10.72 8.25 22.12
N THR A 88 -10.01 7.12 22.19
CA THR A 88 -9.24 6.63 23.35
C THR A 88 -7.72 6.83 23.26
N GLU A 89 -7.19 7.53 22.25
CA GLU A 89 -5.72 7.70 22.09
C GLU A 89 -5.09 8.74 23.04
N ASN A 90 -5.86 9.35 23.95
CA ASN A 90 -5.30 10.09 25.09
C ASN A 90 -5.24 9.15 26.31
N GLU A 91 -4.09 9.13 26.99
CA GLU A 91 -3.60 8.12 27.96
C GLU A 91 -4.49 7.81 29.20
N ASP A 92 -5.66 8.44 29.36
CA ASP A 92 -6.55 8.21 30.50
C ASP A 92 -7.53 7.04 30.27
N LYS A 93 -7.04 5.83 30.57
CA LYS A 93 -7.70 4.51 30.49
C LYS A 93 -9.02 4.32 31.27
N LEU A 94 -9.61 5.34 31.90
CA LEU A 94 -10.67 5.10 32.90
C LEU A 94 -12.14 5.23 32.46
N LEU A 95 -12.48 5.76 31.27
CA LEU A 95 -13.89 5.91 30.85
C LEU A 95 -14.08 5.56 29.35
N ASN A 96 -14.12 4.25 29.08
CA ASN A 96 -14.24 3.64 27.75
C ASN A 96 -15.63 3.82 27.10
N THR A 97 -15.90 4.93 26.41
CA THR A 97 -17.02 4.97 25.45
C THR A 97 -16.68 5.74 24.18
N ASN A 98 -16.48 5.03 23.06
CA ASN A 98 -16.28 5.59 21.71
C ASN A 98 -17.60 6.09 21.05
N TYR A 99 -18.62 6.36 21.86
CA TYR A 99 -19.99 6.50 21.42
C TYR A 99 -20.21 7.89 20.78
N THR A 100 -20.47 7.91 19.47
CA THR A 100 -20.67 9.16 18.71
C THR A 100 -22.16 9.37 18.41
N ASN A 101 -22.75 10.40 19.00
CA ASN A 101 -24.20 10.66 18.98
C ASN A 101 -24.63 11.61 17.87
N CYS A 102 -23.85 12.65 17.60
CA CYS A 102 -24.19 13.65 16.60
C CYS A 102 -22.97 14.21 15.88
N LEU A 103 -23.19 14.65 14.64
CA LEU A 103 -22.19 15.25 13.76
C LEU A 103 -22.71 16.56 13.21
N MET A 104 -21.83 17.54 13.05
CA MET A 104 -22.14 18.82 12.43
C MET A 104 -20.90 19.36 11.71
N THR A 105 -21.09 20.05 10.60
CA THR A 105 -20.04 20.91 10.02
C THR A 105 -20.40 22.37 10.22
N ASP A 106 -19.41 23.17 10.62
CA ASP A 106 -19.60 24.62 10.74
C ASP A 106 -19.32 25.35 9.41
N ASN A 107 -19.50 26.67 9.42
CA ASN A 107 -19.27 27.52 8.25
C ASN A 107 -17.78 27.56 7.82
N LYS A 108 -16.85 27.20 8.72
CA LYS A 108 -15.40 27.11 8.48
C LYS A 108 -14.97 25.70 8.05
N ASN A 109 -15.92 24.79 7.84
CA ASN A 109 -15.70 23.40 7.44
C ASN A 109 -15.00 22.55 8.51
N VAL A 110 -15.07 22.95 9.77
CA VAL A 110 -14.64 22.09 10.87
C VAL A 110 -15.74 21.05 11.12
N LEU A 111 -15.33 19.79 11.18
CA LEU A 111 -16.21 18.70 11.59
C LEU A 111 -16.25 18.64 13.11
N TRP A 112 -17.44 18.81 13.67
CA TRP A 112 -17.75 18.75 15.09
C TRP A 112 -18.41 17.40 15.41
N ILE A 113 -17.92 16.76 16.46
CA ILE A 113 -18.32 15.42 16.89
C ILE A 113 -18.83 15.49 18.32
N GLY A 114 -20.13 15.26 18.51
CA GLY A 114 -20.73 15.13 19.83
C GLY A 114 -20.70 13.68 20.29
N CYS A 115 -20.01 13.42 21.40
CA CYS A 115 -19.85 12.09 21.95
C CYS A 115 -20.59 11.93 23.28
N ARG A 116 -20.58 10.71 23.83
CA ARG A 116 -21.06 10.49 25.20
C ARG A 116 -20.21 11.24 26.24
N LYS A 117 -18.92 11.44 25.97
CA LYS A 117 -18.02 12.19 26.84
C LYS A 117 -17.29 13.24 26.02
N GLY A 118 -17.79 14.46 26.07
CA GLY A 118 -17.20 15.63 25.43
C GLY A 118 -17.58 15.86 23.97
N ILE A 119 -17.02 16.96 23.45
CA ILE A 119 -17.14 17.40 22.07
C ILE A 119 -15.74 17.43 21.47
N TYR A 120 -15.60 16.89 20.27
CA TYR A 120 -14.33 16.85 19.54
C TYR A 120 -14.46 17.58 18.20
N THR A 121 -13.31 17.99 17.68
CA THR A 121 -13.16 18.53 16.33
C THR A 121 -12.16 17.67 15.56
N TYR A 122 -12.42 17.43 14.28
CA TYR A 122 -11.49 16.67 13.44
C TYR A 122 -10.46 17.59 12.79
N ASN A 123 -9.17 17.29 12.99
CA ASN A 123 -8.08 17.94 12.29
C ASN A 123 -7.75 17.16 11.01
N TYR A 124 -8.10 17.73 9.85
CA TYR A 124 -7.84 17.11 8.54
C TYR A 124 -6.35 16.95 8.20
N ASP A 125 -5.47 17.79 8.74
CA ASP A 125 -4.03 17.72 8.43
C ASP A 125 -3.33 16.68 9.29
N LYS A 126 -3.82 16.41 10.50
CA LYS A 126 -3.21 15.39 11.38
C LYS A 126 -4.00 14.08 11.41
N GLU A 127 -5.19 14.07 10.83
CA GLU A 127 -6.21 13.02 10.96
C GLU A 127 -6.49 12.58 12.40
N LYS A 128 -6.35 13.50 13.35
CA LYS A 128 -6.58 13.27 14.78
C LYS A 128 -7.79 14.05 15.27
N LEU A 129 -8.45 13.50 16.28
CA LEU A 129 -9.53 14.17 16.98
C LEU A 129 -8.94 15.07 18.07
N LYS A 130 -9.34 16.33 18.09
CA LYS A 130 -8.96 17.31 19.11
C LYS A 130 -10.15 17.59 20.01
N SER A 131 -9.98 17.39 21.32
CA SER A 131 -11.02 17.75 22.28
C SER A 131 -11.27 19.27 22.26
N PHE A 132 -12.54 19.63 22.17
CA PHE A 132 -13.04 20.99 22.36
C PHE A 132 -13.53 21.22 23.79
N SER A 133 -14.18 20.21 24.39
CA SER A 133 -14.72 20.28 25.75
C SER A 133 -14.91 18.88 26.32
N ASP A 134 -14.20 18.54 27.39
CA ASP A 134 -14.31 17.24 28.09
C ASP A 134 -15.28 17.24 29.28
N THR A 135 -15.77 18.43 29.68
CA THR A 135 -16.62 18.61 30.87
C THR A 135 -18.10 18.32 30.60
N LEU A 136 -18.51 18.38 29.33
CA LEU A 136 -19.89 18.11 28.91
C LEU A 136 -20.03 16.62 28.57
N GLU A 137 -21.16 16.03 28.95
CA GLU A 137 -21.45 14.62 28.75
C GLU A 137 -22.75 14.44 27.98
N GLU A 138 -22.91 13.29 27.32
CA GLU A 138 -24.10 12.90 26.55
C GLU A 138 -24.56 14.01 25.59
N ILE A 139 -23.70 14.32 24.61
CA ILE A 139 -23.97 15.34 23.62
C ILE A 139 -24.96 14.81 22.59
N ASN A 140 -26.20 15.31 22.63
CA ASN A 140 -27.31 14.81 21.81
C ASN A 140 -27.62 15.71 20.60
N GLY A 141 -27.16 16.97 20.63
CA GLY A 141 -27.42 17.91 19.55
C GLY A 141 -26.40 19.05 19.49
N LEU A 142 -26.01 19.40 18.27
CA LEU A 142 -25.14 20.54 17.96
C LEU A 142 -25.80 21.35 16.84
N GLN A 143 -25.86 22.67 17.00
CA GLN A 143 -26.41 23.58 15.98
C GLN A 143 -25.72 24.94 16.03
N MET A 144 -25.27 25.44 14.87
CA MET A 144 -24.79 26.81 14.75
C MET A 144 -25.96 27.78 14.52
N ASP A 145 -25.95 28.92 15.22
CA ASP A 145 -26.87 30.02 14.95
C ASP A 145 -26.36 30.99 13.86
N GLY A 146 -27.19 31.95 13.48
CA GLY A 146 -26.85 32.96 12.46
C GLY A 146 -25.72 33.92 12.86
N ARG A 147 -25.36 34.00 14.14
CA ARG A 147 -24.27 34.84 14.68
C ARG A 147 -23.00 34.04 14.99
N ASN A 148 -22.95 32.80 14.49
CA ASN A 148 -21.83 31.89 14.66
C ASN A 148 -21.58 31.48 16.13
N ASN A 149 -22.62 31.41 16.98
CA ASN A 149 -22.55 30.71 18.27
C ASN A 149 -22.92 29.23 18.10
N LEU A 150 -22.34 28.39 18.95
CA LEU A 150 -22.62 26.96 19.00
C LEU A 150 -23.65 26.65 20.09
N TRP A 151 -24.79 26.10 19.70
CA TRP A 151 -25.79 25.55 20.60
C TRP A 151 -25.56 24.07 20.81
N ILE A 152 -25.63 23.63 22.06
CA ILE A 152 -25.26 22.29 22.50
C ILE A 152 -26.38 21.75 23.40
N ILE A 153 -26.84 20.53 23.14
CA ILE A 153 -27.66 19.77 24.08
C ILE A 153 -26.76 18.72 24.74
N SER A 154 -26.62 18.78 26.06
CA SER A 154 -25.84 17.86 26.88
C SER A 154 -26.67 17.41 28.08
N LYS A 155 -26.90 16.10 28.22
CA LYS A 155 -27.81 15.52 29.26
C LYS A 155 -29.17 16.22 29.29
N ASP A 156 -29.75 16.45 28.11
CA ASP A 156 -31.01 17.16 27.91
C ASP A 156 -31.04 18.62 28.42
N VAL A 157 -29.87 19.20 28.74
CA VAL A 157 -29.72 20.61 29.12
C VAL A 157 -29.16 21.39 27.94
N LEU A 158 -29.73 22.58 27.70
CA LEU A 158 -29.31 23.46 26.62
C LEU A 158 -28.15 24.38 27.06
N TYR A 159 -27.16 24.50 26.19
CA TYR A 159 -26.04 25.42 26.34
C TYR A 159 -25.84 26.23 25.06
N ARG A 160 -25.30 27.44 25.21
CA ARG A 160 -24.86 28.30 24.12
C ARG A 160 -23.42 28.73 24.35
N TYR A 161 -22.53 28.36 23.44
CA TYR A 161 -21.13 28.77 23.44
C TYR A 161 -20.89 29.89 22.44
N ASN A 162 -20.39 31.02 22.93
CA ASN A 162 -20.02 32.16 22.10
C ASN A 162 -18.51 32.14 21.82
N PHE A 163 -18.13 32.03 20.54
CA PHE A 163 -16.72 31.98 20.13
C PHE A 163 -15.99 33.32 20.31
N ALA A 164 -16.68 34.45 20.23
CA ALA A 164 -16.06 35.77 20.38
C ALA A 164 -15.69 36.08 21.84
N THR A 165 -16.51 35.65 22.79
CA THR A 165 -16.26 35.86 24.23
C THR A 165 -15.70 34.64 24.94
N THR A 166 -15.59 33.51 24.25
CA THR A 166 -15.21 32.18 24.79
C THR A 166 -16.01 31.78 26.03
N LYS A 167 -17.27 32.22 26.15
CA LYS A 167 -18.14 31.96 27.30
C LYS A 167 -19.22 30.96 26.93
N ILE A 168 -19.45 30.00 27.82
CA ILE A 168 -20.58 29.08 27.76
C ILE A 168 -21.70 29.58 28.67
N LYS A 169 -22.91 29.76 28.13
CA LYS A 169 -24.13 30.04 28.88
C LYS A 169 -24.93 28.75 29.01
N LYS A 170 -25.29 28.38 30.25
CA LYS A 170 -26.16 27.25 30.57
C LYS A 170 -27.60 27.71 30.75
N PHE A 171 -28.56 26.96 30.21
CA PHE A 171 -29.99 27.14 30.43
C PHE A 171 -30.50 25.97 31.30
N PRO A 172 -30.49 26.10 32.64
CA PRO A 172 -30.77 24.98 33.54
C PRO A 172 -32.24 24.52 33.46
N GLN A 173 -32.44 23.20 33.53
CA GLN A 173 -33.77 22.57 33.43
C GLN A 173 -34.79 23.11 34.44
N ASN A 174 -34.36 23.48 35.65
CA ASN A 174 -35.25 23.96 36.72
C ASN A 174 -35.89 25.32 36.40
N GLN A 175 -35.24 26.11 35.52
CA GLN A 175 -35.73 27.43 35.10
C GLN A 175 -36.34 27.38 33.70
N TYR A 176 -35.89 26.45 32.86
CA TYR A 176 -36.28 26.34 31.46
C TYR A 176 -36.98 25.00 31.21
N PHE A 177 -36.39 24.13 30.40
CA PHE A 177 -36.98 22.88 29.95
C PHE A 177 -35.89 21.85 29.67
N LEU A 178 -36.28 20.58 29.54
CA LEU A 178 -35.42 19.49 29.06
C LEU A 178 -35.43 19.52 27.52
N ALA A 179 -34.29 19.83 26.91
CA ALA A 179 -34.11 19.98 25.47
C ALA A 179 -33.77 18.64 24.81
N THR A 180 -34.39 18.34 23.67
CA THR A 180 -34.19 17.07 22.94
C THR A 180 -33.58 17.25 21.55
N SER A 181 -33.98 18.28 20.81
CA SER A 181 -33.52 18.54 19.45
C SER A 181 -33.49 20.04 19.14
N LEU A 182 -32.67 20.42 18.16
CA LEU A 182 -32.46 21.79 17.72
C LEU A 182 -32.67 21.88 16.21
N CYS A 183 -33.27 22.96 15.74
CA CYS A 183 -33.19 23.34 14.34
C CYS A 183 -33.14 24.86 14.17
N ARG A 184 -32.66 25.28 13.01
CA ARG A 184 -32.65 26.69 12.60
C ARG A 184 -33.65 26.88 11.48
N ASP A 185 -34.54 27.86 11.61
CA ASP A 185 -35.49 28.20 10.55
C ASP A 185 -34.87 29.08 9.45
N ALA A 186 -35.66 29.37 8.41
CA ALA A 186 -35.23 30.20 7.28
C ALA A 186 -34.89 31.66 7.67
N ASN A 187 -35.37 32.14 8.82
CA ASN A 187 -35.09 33.47 9.35
C ASN A 187 -33.90 33.47 10.34
N ASN A 188 -33.13 32.38 10.38
CA ASN A 188 -32.04 32.13 11.32
C ASN A 188 -32.46 32.06 12.80
N GLN A 189 -33.74 31.85 13.08
CA GLN A 189 -34.21 31.68 14.46
C GLN A 189 -33.90 30.26 14.95
N ILE A 190 -33.48 30.15 16.20
CA ILE A 190 -33.27 28.86 16.87
C ILE A 190 -34.59 28.37 17.50
N TRP A 191 -34.91 27.13 17.17
CA TRP A 191 -36.01 26.38 17.76
C TRP A 191 -35.46 25.18 18.51
N VAL A 192 -36.06 24.88 19.66
CA VAL A 192 -35.66 23.77 20.53
C VAL A 192 -36.89 22.94 20.86
N SER A 193 -36.81 21.62 20.78
CA SER A 193 -37.89 20.75 21.22
C SER A 193 -37.64 20.19 22.62
N THR A 194 -38.70 19.73 23.28
CA THR A 194 -38.64 19.27 24.67
C THR A 194 -39.14 17.84 24.87
N THR A 195 -38.85 17.28 26.04
CA THR A 195 -39.26 15.92 26.44
C THR A 195 -40.77 15.81 26.74
N ASP A 196 -41.44 16.92 27.01
CA ASP A 196 -42.83 17.01 27.46
C ASP A 196 -43.80 17.51 26.37
N GLY A 197 -43.31 17.69 25.14
CA GLY A 197 -44.16 17.93 23.97
C GLY A 197 -44.29 19.38 23.55
N PHE A 198 -43.32 20.22 23.90
CA PHE A 198 -43.28 21.61 23.47
C PHE A 198 -42.17 21.84 22.44
N ILE A 199 -42.40 22.81 21.57
CA ILE A 199 -41.34 23.47 20.81
C ILE A 199 -41.18 24.89 21.33
N GLN A 200 -39.93 25.34 21.41
CA GLN A 200 -39.50 26.54 22.08
C GLN A 200 -38.81 27.43 21.07
N LYS A 201 -39.35 28.63 20.84
CA LYS A 201 -38.74 29.65 19.99
C LYS A 201 -37.84 30.53 20.84
N TYR A 202 -36.55 30.54 20.56
CA TYR A 202 -35.62 31.46 21.23
C TYR A 202 -35.84 32.89 20.73
N ASP A 203 -35.69 33.90 21.59
CA ASP A 203 -35.63 35.31 21.20
C ASP A 203 -34.26 35.90 21.61
N ASP A 204 -33.50 36.33 20.61
CA ASP A 204 -32.16 36.89 20.81
C ASP A 204 -32.15 38.20 21.62
N LYS A 205 -33.23 38.99 21.59
CA LYS A 205 -33.28 40.31 22.23
C LYS A 205 -33.56 40.21 23.72
N THR A 206 -34.50 39.35 24.08
CA THR A 206 -34.95 39.15 25.46
C THR A 206 -34.20 38.01 26.14
N GLU A 207 -33.51 37.17 25.37
CA GLU A 207 -32.91 35.90 25.79
C GLU A 207 -33.91 34.92 26.44
N GLN A 208 -35.20 35.03 26.09
CA GLN A 208 -36.30 34.19 26.58
C GLN A 208 -36.77 33.19 25.51
N PHE A 209 -37.61 32.24 25.92
CA PHE A 209 -38.23 31.26 25.03
C PHE A 209 -39.75 31.41 25.01
N THR A 210 -40.32 31.29 23.82
CA THR A 210 -41.78 31.21 23.63
C THR A 210 -42.18 29.75 23.38
N SER A 211 -43.05 29.21 24.25
CA SER A 211 -43.47 27.80 24.25
C SER A 211 -44.71 27.55 23.39
N TYR A 212 -44.70 26.48 22.60
CA TYR A 212 -45.87 25.99 21.85
C TYR A 212 -46.07 24.49 22.09
N ASN A 213 -47.25 24.10 22.59
CA ASN A 213 -47.59 22.70 22.84
C ASN A 213 -48.08 22.03 21.55
N VAL A 214 -47.41 20.97 21.11
CA VAL A 214 -47.73 20.22 19.88
C VAL A 214 -48.49 18.91 20.14
N PHE A 215 -49.14 18.81 21.30
CA PHE A 215 -49.99 17.69 21.72
C PHE A 215 -51.38 18.12 22.23
N ASN A 216 -51.64 19.43 22.39
CA ASN A 216 -52.88 19.99 22.97
C ASN A 216 -54.19 19.40 22.42
N HIS A 217 -54.26 19.09 21.12
CA HIS A 217 -55.44 18.52 20.49
C HIS A 217 -55.17 17.17 19.81
N SER A 218 -54.07 16.51 20.17
CA SER A 218 -53.76 15.17 19.68
C SER A 218 -54.46 14.10 20.53
N PRO A 219 -54.70 12.90 19.98
CA PRO A 219 -55.16 11.77 20.77
C PRO A 219 -54.23 11.47 21.96
N PHE A 220 -54.70 10.68 22.92
CA PHE A 220 -53.86 10.26 24.05
C PHE A 220 -52.56 9.62 23.56
N SER A 221 -51.46 9.99 24.23
CA SER A 221 -50.11 9.49 23.93
C SER A 221 -49.50 8.86 25.17
N THR A 222 -48.79 7.76 24.99
CA THR A 222 -47.98 7.15 26.06
C THR A 222 -46.75 7.99 26.41
N SER A 223 -46.29 8.86 25.51
CA SER A 223 -45.16 9.76 25.71
C SER A 223 -45.29 10.99 24.81
N ASN A 224 -45.04 12.18 25.35
CA ASN A 224 -45.01 13.43 24.57
C ASN A 224 -43.59 13.80 24.12
N TYR A 225 -42.63 12.89 24.24
CA TYR A 225 -41.23 13.15 23.91
C TYR A 225 -41.08 13.46 22.41
N ILE A 226 -40.52 14.64 22.11
CA ILE A 226 -40.16 15.03 20.75
C ILE A 226 -38.72 14.59 20.50
N SER A 227 -38.49 13.77 19.49
CA SER A 227 -37.18 13.20 19.17
C SER A 227 -36.36 14.05 18.20
N LYS A 228 -37.03 14.67 17.22
CA LYS A 228 -36.37 15.47 16.19
C LYS A 228 -37.28 16.58 15.69
N ILE A 229 -36.71 17.77 15.48
CA ILE A 229 -37.38 18.85 14.75
C ILE A 229 -36.58 19.24 13.51
N HIS A 230 -37.29 19.60 12.44
CA HIS A 230 -36.67 20.04 11.19
C HIS A 230 -37.48 21.16 10.55
N ALA A 231 -36.87 22.32 10.38
CA ALA A 231 -37.50 23.44 9.71
C ALA A 231 -37.56 23.22 8.19
N THR A 232 -38.71 23.51 7.59
CA THR A 232 -38.96 23.43 6.16
C THR A 232 -38.83 24.82 5.53
N GLU A 233 -38.62 24.88 4.21
CA GLU A 233 -38.58 26.16 3.47
C GLU A 233 -39.91 26.93 3.49
N ASN A 234 -41.02 26.25 3.76
CA ASN A 234 -42.36 26.85 3.71
C ASN A 234 -42.79 27.48 5.04
N ASN A 235 -41.83 27.81 5.92
CA ASN A 235 -42.10 28.31 7.29
C ASN A 235 -42.94 27.34 8.13
N ALA A 236 -42.72 26.04 7.98
CA ALA A 236 -43.26 25.01 8.88
C ALA A 236 -42.13 24.21 9.51
N ILE A 237 -42.36 23.59 10.67
CA ILE A 237 -41.44 22.71 11.36
C ILE A 237 -42.06 21.31 11.38
N PHE A 238 -41.35 20.33 10.82
CA PHE A 238 -41.69 18.95 11.06
C PHE A 238 -41.23 18.52 12.44
N VAL A 239 -42.13 17.88 13.18
CA VAL A 239 -41.91 17.42 14.55
C VAL A 239 -42.05 15.91 14.57
N GLY A 240 -40.92 15.22 14.71
CA GLY A 240 -40.85 13.79 14.95
C GLY A 240 -41.02 13.50 16.44
N THR A 241 -41.90 12.56 16.76
CA THR A 241 -42.25 12.21 18.14
C THR A 241 -41.89 10.75 18.45
N SER A 242 -41.86 10.43 19.74
CA SER A 242 -41.48 9.10 20.21
C SER A 242 -42.56 8.03 20.05
N SER A 243 -43.83 8.45 19.87
CA SER A 243 -45.00 7.58 20.02
C SER A 243 -46.14 7.90 19.05
N GLN A 244 -46.21 9.13 18.52
CA GLN A 244 -47.27 9.63 17.63
C GLN A 244 -46.73 10.03 16.24
N GLY A 245 -45.63 9.41 15.81
CA GLY A 245 -45.04 9.62 14.50
C GLY A 245 -44.69 11.07 14.20
N LEU A 246 -45.33 11.65 13.18
CA LEU A 246 -44.98 12.94 12.59
C LEU A 246 -46.11 13.97 12.71
N LYS A 247 -45.72 15.18 13.12
CA LYS A 247 -46.56 16.39 13.12
C LYS A 247 -45.92 17.49 12.28
N GLU A 248 -46.73 18.45 11.83
CA GLU A 248 -46.29 19.66 11.13
C GLU A 248 -46.81 20.88 11.88
N PHE A 249 -45.89 21.72 12.36
CA PHE A 249 -46.17 22.99 13.02
C PHE A 249 -45.98 24.14 12.03
N ASP A 250 -46.99 24.97 11.83
CA ASP A 250 -46.90 26.16 10.99
C ASP A 250 -46.43 27.36 11.83
N ILE A 251 -45.31 27.97 11.43
CA ILE A 251 -44.67 29.05 12.18
C ILE A 251 -45.52 30.33 12.15
N LYS A 252 -46.30 30.55 11.08
CA LYS A 252 -47.07 31.79 10.91
C LYS A 252 -48.35 31.77 11.73
N SER A 253 -49.11 30.68 11.68
CA SER A 253 -50.34 30.52 12.47
C SER A 253 -50.06 30.09 13.90
N SER A 254 -48.85 29.61 14.22
CA SER A 254 -48.50 29.02 15.51
C SER A 254 -49.42 27.85 15.89
N THR A 255 -49.89 27.10 14.89
CA THR A 255 -50.74 25.91 15.07
C THR A 255 -50.06 24.67 14.49
N TYR A 256 -50.52 23.48 14.88
CA TYR A 256 -49.97 22.22 14.36
C TYR A 256 -51.06 21.29 13.83
N LYS A 257 -50.64 20.30 13.04
CA LYS A 257 -51.48 19.20 12.58
C LYS A 257 -50.72 17.88 12.67
N ASP A 258 -51.47 16.82 12.93
CA ASP A 258 -50.97 15.45 12.92
C ASP A 258 -50.94 14.92 11.48
N LEU A 259 -49.78 14.45 11.01
CA LEU A 259 -49.62 13.94 9.65
C LEU A 259 -49.63 12.41 9.58
N LEU A 260 -48.97 11.76 10.55
CA LEU A 260 -48.84 10.32 10.60
C LEU A 260 -48.69 9.89 12.06
N ILE A 261 -49.73 9.29 12.65
CA ILE A 261 -49.77 8.99 14.09
C ILE A 261 -49.36 7.53 14.38
N HIS A 262 -49.95 6.58 13.65
CA HIS A 262 -49.77 5.15 13.88
C HIS A 262 -49.56 4.38 12.58
N ASN A 263 -48.95 3.21 12.69
CA ASN A 263 -48.89 2.24 11.61
C ASN A 263 -50.29 1.71 11.27
N PRO A 264 -50.47 1.06 10.10
CA PRO A 264 -51.75 0.44 9.74
C PRO A 264 -52.26 -0.60 10.75
N ASP A 265 -51.35 -1.22 11.51
CA ASP A 265 -51.64 -2.17 12.59
C ASP A 265 -51.89 -1.50 13.96
N LYS A 266 -51.94 -0.16 14.00
CA LYS A 266 -52.10 0.69 15.19
C LYS A 266 -50.91 0.74 16.14
N SER A 267 -49.76 0.18 15.77
CA SER A 267 -48.52 0.38 16.54
C SER A 267 -48.02 1.82 16.47
N SER A 268 -47.34 2.26 17.53
CA SER A 268 -46.73 3.60 17.62
C SER A 268 -45.60 3.77 16.62
N ILE A 269 -45.49 4.95 16.02
CA ILE A 269 -44.37 5.30 15.14
C ILE A 269 -43.41 6.19 15.91
N HIS A 270 -42.17 5.73 16.07
CA HIS A 270 -41.08 6.49 16.67
C HIS A 270 -40.21 7.09 15.57
N ILE A 271 -40.25 8.41 15.38
CA ILE A 271 -39.38 9.10 14.40
C ILE A 271 -38.01 9.36 15.04
N ARG A 272 -36.90 9.13 14.33
CA ARG A 272 -35.54 9.38 14.82
C ARG A 272 -34.86 10.55 14.10
N ASP A 273 -35.09 10.69 12.81
CA ASP A 273 -34.42 11.70 11.98
C ASP A 273 -35.29 12.13 10.79
N ILE A 274 -35.00 13.31 10.25
CA ILE A 274 -35.78 13.93 9.16
C ILE A 274 -34.81 14.48 8.11
N LEU A 275 -34.91 13.94 6.90
CA LEU A 275 -34.10 14.34 5.75
C LEU A 275 -34.99 14.97 4.67
N ARG A 276 -34.58 16.12 4.16
CA ARG A 276 -35.15 16.68 2.94
C ARG A 276 -34.42 16.08 1.73
N TYR A 277 -35.13 15.29 0.92
CA TYR A 277 -34.56 14.70 -0.29
C TYR A 277 -34.67 15.63 -1.50
N SER A 278 -35.80 16.31 -1.66
CA SER A 278 -36.00 17.30 -2.73
C SER A 278 -36.98 18.39 -2.31
N LYS A 279 -37.32 19.33 -3.20
CA LYS A 279 -38.34 20.36 -2.95
C LYS A 279 -39.70 19.77 -2.52
N ASN A 280 -40.06 18.61 -3.08
CA ASN A 280 -41.37 18.01 -2.90
C ASN A 280 -41.36 16.70 -2.09
N GLU A 281 -40.20 16.31 -1.54
CA GLU A 281 -40.04 14.99 -0.93
C GLU A 281 -39.19 15.04 0.34
N TYR A 282 -39.74 14.51 1.43
CA TYR A 282 -39.08 14.36 2.72
C TYR A 282 -39.09 12.91 3.16
N TRP A 283 -37.98 12.47 3.74
CA TRP A 283 -37.78 11.12 4.26
C TRP A 283 -37.66 11.19 5.77
N PHE A 284 -38.37 10.31 6.47
CA PHE A 284 -38.38 10.23 7.93
C PHE A 284 -37.84 8.87 8.35
N ALA A 285 -36.74 8.89 9.11
CA ALA A 285 -36.23 7.71 9.78
C ALA A 285 -37.16 7.35 10.93
N SER A 286 -37.52 6.09 11.05
CA SER A 286 -38.33 5.60 12.16
C SER A 286 -37.89 4.20 12.60
N GLU A 287 -38.42 3.73 13.72
CA GLU A 287 -38.27 2.32 14.13
C GLU A 287 -39.13 1.34 13.30
N SER A 288 -39.98 1.87 12.40
CA SER A 288 -40.85 1.11 11.51
C SER A 288 -40.41 1.18 10.04
N GLY A 289 -39.14 1.49 9.78
CA GLY A 289 -38.58 1.73 8.45
C GLY A 289 -38.51 3.21 8.07
N ILE A 290 -38.52 3.50 6.78
CA ILE A 290 -38.44 4.87 6.25
C ILE A 290 -39.80 5.27 5.71
N PHE A 291 -40.34 6.38 6.21
CA PHE A 291 -41.52 7.01 5.62
C PHE A 291 -41.10 8.10 4.64
N ILE A 292 -41.64 8.08 3.42
CA ILE A 292 -41.40 9.10 2.39
C ILE A 292 -42.70 9.87 2.19
N LEU A 293 -42.68 11.18 2.45
CA LEU A 293 -43.80 12.09 2.19
C LEU A 293 -43.55 12.86 0.91
N ASN A 294 -44.50 12.75 -0.01
CA ASN A 294 -44.62 13.68 -1.11
C ASN A 294 -45.48 14.88 -0.67
N THR A 295 -44.88 16.06 -0.57
CA THR A 295 -45.53 17.25 0.03
C THR A 295 -46.64 17.83 -0.82
N VAL A 296 -46.69 17.50 -2.12
CA VAL A 296 -47.73 17.93 -3.07
C VAL A 296 -48.95 17.02 -2.98
N THR A 297 -48.76 15.71 -3.08
CA THR A 297 -49.86 14.72 -3.04
C THR A 297 -50.29 14.36 -1.62
N LYS A 298 -49.50 14.74 -0.61
CA LYS A 298 -49.67 14.38 0.81
C LYS A 298 -49.70 12.86 1.08
N LYS A 299 -49.17 12.05 0.15
CA LYS A 299 -49.10 10.59 0.31
C LYS A 299 -47.80 10.17 0.99
N PHE A 300 -47.92 9.18 1.87
CA PHE A 300 -46.79 8.48 2.50
C PHE A 300 -46.51 7.15 1.80
N THR A 301 -45.23 6.84 1.65
CA THR A 301 -44.74 5.49 1.27
C THR A 301 -43.87 4.97 2.41
N ASN A 302 -44.10 3.75 2.89
CA ASN A 302 -43.25 3.12 3.91
C ASN A 302 -42.32 2.08 3.27
N LEU A 303 -41.01 2.30 3.36
CA LEU A 303 -39.97 1.35 3.00
C LEU A 303 -39.54 0.58 4.25
N LYS A 304 -39.60 -0.74 4.19
CA LYS A 304 -39.27 -1.63 5.31
C LYS A 304 -38.45 -2.83 4.85
N LYS A 305 -37.78 -3.47 5.79
CA LYS A 305 -37.12 -4.75 5.63
C LYS A 305 -38.11 -5.81 5.14
N LYS A 306 -37.68 -6.55 4.14
CA LYS A 306 -38.36 -7.73 3.62
C LYS A 306 -37.36 -8.89 3.64
N ILE A 307 -37.71 -9.95 4.36
CA ILE A 307 -36.80 -11.07 4.66
C ILE A 307 -36.24 -11.73 3.39
N LEU A 308 -37.04 -11.85 2.34
CA LEU A 308 -36.66 -12.51 1.08
C LEU A 308 -36.15 -11.55 0.01
N ASP A 309 -36.09 -10.24 0.29
CA ASP A 309 -35.61 -9.22 -0.65
C ASP A 309 -34.30 -8.62 -0.14
N PRO A 310 -33.14 -9.09 -0.65
CA PRO A 310 -31.83 -8.62 -0.21
C PRO A 310 -31.52 -7.18 -0.63
N PHE A 311 -32.37 -6.57 -1.47
CA PHE A 311 -32.26 -5.18 -1.90
C PHE A 311 -33.24 -4.26 -1.15
N SER A 312 -34.01 -4.79 -0.20
CA SER A 312 -34.76 -3.99 0.76
C SER A 312 -33.85 -3.45 1.87
N LEU A 313 -34.40 -2.64 2.78
CA LEU A 313 -33.68 -2.26 3.99
C LEU A 313 -33.28 -3.51 4.77
N ASN A 314 -32.06 -3.58 5.29
CA ASN A 314 -31.62 -4.72 6.07
C ASN A 314 -32.06 -4.69 7.55
N ASP A 315 -32.56 -3.55 8.01
CA ASP A 315 -33.12 -3.32 9.35
C ASP A 315 -34.22 -2.23 9.29
N ASN A 316 -35.21 -2.31 10.18
CA ASN A 316 -36.30 -1.33 10.29
C ASN A 316 -36.01 -0.22 11.29
N ALA A 317 -35.07 -0.43 12.22
CA ALA A 317 -34.70 0.55 13.21
C ALA A 317 -33.76 1.61 12.61
N ILE A 318 -34.34 2.60 11.91
CA ILE A 318 -33.57 3.65 11.22
C ILE A 318 -33.31 4.80 12.17
N TYR A 319 -32.04 5.21 12.29
CA TYR A 319 -31.59 6.22 13.24
C TYR A 319 -31.12 7.52 12.59
N THR A 320 -30.56 7.45 11.37
CA THR A 320 -30.08 8.63 10.66
C THR A 320 -30.24 8.51 9.16
N LEU A 321 -30.46 9.65 8.51
CA LEU A 321 -30.52 9.78 7.06
C LEU A 321 -29.60 10.92 6.60
N CYS A 322 -28.75 10.65 5.60
CA CYS A 322 -27.88 11.65 4.99
C CYS A 322 -28.00 11.55 3.47
N ILE A 323 -28.08 12.70 2.79
CA ILE A 323 -27.98 12.78 1.33
C ILE A 323 -26.54 13.14 0.95
N ASP A 324 -25.96 12.42 -0.03
CA ASP A 324 -24.66 12.76 -0.58
C ASP A 324 -24.76 13.77 -1.74
N ASN A 325 -23.63 14.34 -2.13
CA ASN A 325 -23.49 15.31 -3.22
C ASN A 325 -23.90 14.76 -4.60
N GLU A 326 -24.01 13.43 -4.74
CA GLU A 326 -24.48 12.77 -5.96
C GLU A 326 -25.99 12.47 -5.94
N GLY A 327 -26.68 12.84 -4.85
CA GLY A 327 -28.12 12.62 -4.64
C GLY A 327 -28.47 11.21 -4.13
N GLY A 328 -27.47 10.42 -3.70
CA GLY A 328 -27.66 9.16 -3.02
C GLY A 328 -28.04 9.35 -1.55
N VAL A 329 -28.86 8.45 -1.00
CA VAL A 329 -29.31 8.49 0.39
C VAL A 329 -28.63 7.38 1.18
N TRP A 330 -27.95 7.80 2.25
CA TRP A 330 -27.32 6.96 3.24
C TRP A 330 -28.20 6.84 4.47
N VAL A 331 -28.39 5.62 4.93
CA VAL A 331 -29.36 5.25 5.96
C VAL A 331 -28.62 4.49 7.06
N GLY A 332 -28.42 5.11 8.20
CA GLY A 332 -27.87 4.45 9.38
C GLY A 332 -28.96 3.73 10.17
N THR A 333 -28.70 2.48 10.54
CA THR A 333 -29.63 1.62 11.28
C THR A 333 -29.06 1.22 12.63
N TYR A 334 -29.89 0.65 13.50
CA TYR A 334 -29.45 0.23 14.81
C TYR A 334 -28.73 -1.13 14.80
N PHE A 335 -29.18 -2.09 13.99
CA PHE A 335 -28.60 -3.43 13.93
C PHE A 335 -28.02 -3.79 12.56
N GLY A 336 -28.41 -3.08 11.51
CA GLY A 336 -28.08 -3.41 10.12
C GLY A 336 -26.85 -2.67 9.56
N GLY A 337 -26.20 -1.79 10.30
CA GLY A 337 -25.16 -0.92 9.75
C GLY A 337 -25.73 0.16 8.85
N VAL A 338 -25.13 0.35 7.68
CA VAL A 338 -25.47 1.44 6.74
C VAL A 338 -26.12 0.86 5.48
N ASN A 339 -27.23 1.46 5.04
CA ASN A 339 -27.83 1.20 3.74
C ASN A 339 -27.62 2.40 2.81
N TYR A 340 -27.35 2.15 1.54
CA TYR A 340 -27.14 3.14 0.50
C TYR A 340 -28.17 2.96 -0.61
N TYR A 341 -28.89 4.03 -0.92
CA TYR A 341 -29.84 4.12 -2.01
C TYR A 341 -29.35 5.14 -3.05
N SER A 342 -29.43 4.77 -4.32
CA SER A 342 -29.26 5.73 -5.43
C SER A 342 -30.38 5.54 -6.44
N LYS A 343 -31.00 6.67 -6.85
CA LYS A 343 -32.01 6.68 -7.92
C LYS A 343 -31.44 6.12 -9.23
N LYS A 344 -30.13 6.29 -9.47
CA LYS A 344 -29.44 5.78 -10.67
C LYS A 344 -29.34 4.24 -10.66
N ASN A 345 -29.07 3.63 -9.51
CA ASN A 345 -29.08 2.17 -9.37
C ASN A 345 -30.50 1.58 -9.44
N GLY A 346 -31.52 2.42 -9.23
CA GLY A 346 -32.94 2.08 -9.38
C GLY A 346 -33.45 1.98 -10.82
N ILE A 347 -32.64 2.36 -11.82
CA ILE A 347 -33.02 2.29 -13.25
C ILE A 347 -33.26 0.84 -13.69
N PHE A 348 -32.43 -0.08 -13.21
CA PHE A 348 -32.63 -1.52 -13.43
C PHE A 348 -33.65 -2.04 -12.42
N ARG A 349 -34.91 -2.11 -12.85
CA ARG A 349 -35.96 -2.76 -12.08
C ARG A 349 -35.73 -4.26 -12.07
N LYS A 350 -35.76 -4.84 -10.87
CA LYS A 350 -35.41 -6.24 -10.61
C LYS A 350 -36.66 -7.09 -10.42
N TYR A 351 -36.64 -8.30 -10.96
CA TYR A 351 -37.60 -9.35 -10.73
C TYR A 351 -36.83 -10.60 -10.31
N PHE A 352 -37.09 -11.09 -9.12
CA PHE A 352 -36.47 -12.28 -8.55
C PHE A 352 -37.47 -12.96 -7.61
N PRO A 353 -37.22 -14.22 -7.21
CA PRO A 353 -38.08 -14.91 -6.26
C PRO A 353 -38.03 -14.23 -4.87
N ASP A 354 -39.12 -13.56 -4.48
CA ASP A 354 -39.30 -12.94 -3.16
C ASP A 354 -40.64 -13.35 -2.48
N ASN A 355 -41.33 -14.34 -3.05
CA ASN A 355 -42.67 -14.81 -2.67
C ASN A 355 -43.80 -13.75 -2.71
N SER A 356 -43.56 -12.57 -3.31
CA SER A 356 -44.62 -11.59 -3.55
C SER A 356 -45.44 -11.91 -4.80
N LYS A 357 -46.63 -11.30 -4.93
CA LYS A 357 -47.47 -11.39 -6.14
C LYS A 357 -46.82 -10.78 -7.40
N LYS A 358 -45.67 -10.12 -7.25
CA LYS A 358 -44.89 -9.51 -8.33
C LYS A 358 -43.56 -10.25 -8.58
N SER A 359 -43.41 -11.45 -8.01
CA SER A 359 -42.19 -12.26 -8.11
C SER A 359 -42.26 -13.29 -9.22
N ILE A 360 -41.10 -13.53 -9.83
CA ILE A 360 -40.88 -14.70 -10.69
C ILE A 360 -40.63 -15.93 -9.83
N SER A 361 -40.97 -17.11 -10.32
CA SER A 361 -40.82 -18.38 -9.60
C SER A 361 -39.38 -18.87 -9.51
N GLY A 362 -38.53 -18.53 -10.48
CA GLY A 362 -37.17 -19.07 -10.64
C GLY A 362 -36.11 -18.00 -10.81
N ASN A 363 -34.86 -18.37 -10.53
CA ASN A 363 -33.72 -17.49 -10.68
C ASN A 363 -33.13 -17.55 -12.09
N ALA A 364 -33.07 -18.73 -12.71
CA ALA A 364 -32.39 -18.91 -13.98
C ALA A 364 -33.32 -18.56 -15.16
N VAL A 365 -33.50 -17.27 -15.43
CA VAL A 365 -34.38 -16.80 -16.51
C VAL A 365 -33.69 -17.01 -17.84
N ARG A 366 -34.35 -17.64 -18.81
CA ARG A 366 -33.73 -18.01 -20.10
C ARG A 366 -34.46 -17.43 -21.31
N GLU A 367 -35.76 -17.61 -21.41
CA GLU A 367 -36.54 -17.16 -22.58
C GLU A 367 -37.55 -16.09 -22.19
N ILE A 368 -37.73 -15.09 -23.05
CA ILE A 368 -38.65 -13.97 -22.82
C ILE A 368 -39.35 -13.64 -24.13
N CYS A 369 -40.69 -13.60 -24.14
CA CYS A 369 -41.46 -13.17 -25.31
C CYS A 369 -42.75 -12.41 -24.93
N GLU A 370 -43.20 -11.50 -25.77
CA GLU A 370 -44.50 -10.83 -25.62
C GLU A 370 -45.61 -11.59 -26.36
N ASP A 371 -46.79 -11.65 -25.76
CA ASP A 371 -47.99 -12.10 -26.46
C ASP A 371 -48.79 -10.95 -27.08
N ARG A 372 -49.76 -11.27 -27.94
CA ARG A 372 -50.61 -10.26 -28.58
C ARG A 372 -51.51 -9.46 -27.62
N PHE A 373 -51.62 -9.88 -26.35
CA PHE A 373 -52.39 -9.17 -25.32
C PHE A 373 -51.50 -8.23 -24.50
N GLY A 374 -50.20 -8.15 -24.83
CA GLY A 374 -49.22 -7.33 -24.12
C GLY A 374 -48.78 -7.93 -22.78
N ASN A 375 -48.90 -9.25 -22.57
CA ASN A 375 -48.23 -9.90 -21.44
C ASN A 375 -46.83 -10.33 -21.84
N ILE A 376 -45.90 -10.30 -20.89
CA ILE A 376 -44.56 -10.85 -21.06
C ILE A 376 -44.53 -12.24 -20.45
N TRP A 377 -44.15 -13.23 -21.26
CA TRP A 377 -43.93 -14.61 -20.84
C TRP A 377 -42.43 -14.82 -20.59
N ILE A 378 -42.12 -15.45 -19.46
CA ILE A 378 -40.76 -15.59 -18.95
C ILE A 378 -40.54 -17.05 -18.57
N GLY A 379 -39.70 -17.73 -19.34
CA GLY A 379 -39.30 -19.12 -19.10
C GLY A 379 -38.08 -19.16 -18.19
N THR A 380 -38.14 -20.02 -17.17
CA THR A 380 -37.01 -20.27 -16.26
C THR A 380 -36.51 -21.70 -16.43
N GLU A 381 -35.21 -21.92 -16.20
CA GLU A 381 -34.59 -23.24 -16.25
C GLU A 381 -34.85 -24.04 -14.95
N ASP A 382 -35.15 -23.35 -13.86
CA ASP A 382 -35.26 -23.92 -12.52
C ASP A 382 -36.69 -23.98 -11.96
N ALA A 383 -37.64 -23.17 -12.45
CA ALA A 383 -38.94 -23.04 -11.79
C ALA A 383 -40.15 -22.78 -12.72
N GLY A 384 -40.10 -23.25 -13.97
CA GLY A 384 -41.25 -23.24 -14.88
C GLY A 384 -41.46 -21.91 -15.60
N LEU A 385 -42.73 -21.61 -15.85
CA LEU A 385 -43.16 -20.51 -16.71
C LEU A 385 -43.85 -19.41 -15.91
N ASN A 386 -43.55 -18.16 -16.25
CA ASN A 386 -44.09 -16.97 -15.59
C ASN A 386 -44.78 -16.08 -16.62
N LYS A 387 -45.90 -15.46 -16.23
CA LYS A 387 -46.65 -14.48 -17.03
C LYS A 387 -46.73 -13.16 -16.29
N LEU A 388 -46.04 -12.15 -16.78
CA LEU A 388 -46.11 -10.78 -16.29
C LEU A 388 -47.20 -10.00 -17.05
N ASN A 389 -48.24 -9.60 -16.34
CA ASN A 389 -49.21 -8.65 -16.86
C ASN A 389 -48.62 -7.23 -16.75
N ARG A 390 -48.30 -6.60 -17.89
CA ARG A 390 -47.64 -5.27 -17.92
C ARG A 390 -48.49 -4.16 -17.29
N LYS A 391 -49.83 -4.26 -17.37
CA LYS A 391 -50.76 -3.23 -16.85
C LYS A 391 -50.86 -3.27 -15.33
N THR A 392 -50.92 -4.46 -14.72
CA THR A 392 -51.08 -4.61 -13.27
C THR A 392 -49.76 -4.85 -12.54
N GLY A 393 -48.72 -5.29 -13.26
CA GLY A 393 -47.44 -5.72 -12.71
C GLY A 393 -47.49 -7.04 -11.95
N ILE A 394 -48.63 -7.76 -11.98
CA ILE A 394 -48.79 -9.07 -11.33
C ILE A 394 -48.12 -10.15 -12.17
N ILE A 395 -47.43 -11.08 -11.49
CA ILE A 395 -46.83 -12.26 -12.11
C ILE A 395 -47.64 -13.49 -11.73
N THR A 396 -48.09 -14.24 -12.73
CA THR A 396 -48.74 -15.55 -12.57
C THR A 396 -47.74 -16.64 -12.90
N GLN A 397 -47.60 -17.62 -12.00
CA GLN A 397 -46.65 -18.71 -12.11
C GLN A 397 -47.34 -19.99 -12.57
N TYR A 398 -46.71 -20.72 -13.47
CA TYR A 398 -47.17 -22.01 -14.00
C TYR A 398 -46.09 -23.06 -13.70
N ILE A 399 -46.47 -24.07 -12.94
CA ILE A 399 -45.58 -25.16 -12.48
C ILE A 399 -46.11 -26.52 -12.97
N PRO A 400 -45.23 -27.52 -13.17
CA PRO A 400 -45.67 -28.86 -13.52
C PRO A 400 -46.39 -29.51 -12.32
N THR A 401 -47.60 -30.00 -12.53
CA THR A 401 -48.39 -30.69 -11.48
C THR A 401 -48.63 -32.16 -11.76
N GLY A 402 -48.13 -32.67 -12.88
CA GLY A 402 -48.46 -34.00 -13.42
C GLY A 402 -49.84 -34.10 -14.08
N LYS A 403 -50.67 -33.04 -14.03
CA LYS A 403 -51.97 -32.99 -14.71
C LYS A 403 -51.79 -32.61 -16.18
N LYS A 404 -52.62 -33.20 -17.06
CA LYS A 404 -52.59 -32.98 -18.52
C LYS A 404 -52.72 -31.51 -18.97
N ASN A 405 -53.34 -30.65 -18.17
CA ASN A 405 -53.57 -29.24 -18.50
C ASN A 405 -52.49 -28.29 -17.95
N THR A 406 -51.43 -28.82 -17.33
CA THR A 406 -50.28 -28.04 -16.81
C THR A 406 -49.03 -28.31 -17.62
N ILE A 407 -48.04 -27.42 -17.54
CA ILE A 407 -46.76 -27.59 -18.23
C ILE A 407 -46.12 -28.94 -17.88
N ALA A 408 -45.44 -29.56 -18.85
CA ALA A 408 -44.84 -30.88 -18.72
C ALA A 408 -43.63 -30.88 -17.77
N HIS A 409 -42.84 -29.81 -17.78
CA HIS A 409 -41.62 -29.72 -16.98
C HIS A 409 -41.29 -28.27 -16.59
N SER A 410 -40.49 -28.09 -15.54
CA SER A 410 -40.10 -26.76 -15.03
C SER A 410 -38.93 -26.12 -15.79
N ASN A 411 -38.08 -26.91 -16.44
CA ASN A 411 -36.94 -26.39 -17.19
C ASN A 411 -37.35 -25.98 -18.61
N ILE A 412 -37.59 -24.68 -18.81
CA ILE A 412 -38.08 -24.08 -20.06
C ILE A 412 -36.91 -23.55 -20.90
N HIS A 413 -36.82 -24.01 -22.15
CA HIS A 413 -35.74 -23.65 -23.07
C HIS A 413 -36.17 -22.87 -24.31
N GLY A 414 -37.44 -22.92 -24.69
CA GLY A 414 -37.97 -22.18 -25.85
C GLY A 414 -39.33 -21.58 -25.55
N LEU A 415 -39.58 -20.34 -26.01
CA LEU A 415 -40.89 -19.71 -25.95
C LEU A 415 -41.23 -19.02 -27.27
N LEU A 416 -42.46 -19.22 -27.75
CA LEU A 416 -42.97 -18.55 -28.94
C LEU A 416 -44.48 -18.33 -28.85
N ALA A 417 -44.89 -17.06 -28.82
CA ALA A 417 -46.31 -16.69 -28.85
C ALA A 417 -46.81 -16.53 -30.29
N VAL A 418 -47.82 -17.32 -30.67
CA VAL A 418 -48.45 -17.28 -32.00
C VAL A 418 -49.98 -17.20 -31.83
N GLY A 419 -50.55 -16.03 -32.10
CA GLY A 419 -51.99 -15.85 -31.96
C GLY A 419 -52.46 -16.04 -30.51
N ASN A 420 -53.30 -17.06 -30.24
CA ASN A 420 -53.77 -17.41 -28.89
C ASN A 420 -52.90 -18.47 -28.22
N GLU A 421 -51.88 -18.97 -28.92
CA GLU A 421 -51.12 -20.11 -28.49
C GLU A 421 -49.72 -19.68 -28.06
N LEU A 422 -49.26 -20.24 -26.94
CA LEU A 422 -47.89 -20.13 -26.49
C LEU A 422 -47.24 -21.50 -26.61
N TRP A 423 -46.23 -21.58 -27.46
CA TRP A 423 -45.42 -22.76 -27.68
C TRP A 423 -44.27 -22.74 -26.67
N ILE A 424 -44.11 -23.83 -25.93
CA ILE A 424 -43.21 -23.94 -24.78
C ILE A 424 -42.30 -25.15 -24.99
N GLY A 425 -41.05 -24.88 -25.32
CA GLY A 425 -40.01 -25.90 -25.42
C GLY A 425 -39.42 -26.23 -24.06
N THR A 426 -39.29 -27.51 -23.73
CA THR A 426 -38.78 -27.97 -22.43
C THR A 426 -37.48 -28.78 -22.59
N PHE A 427 -36.71 -28.86 -21.51
CA PHE A 427 -35.56 -29.77 -21.41
C PHE A 427 -36.03 -31.21 -21.27
N GLU A 428 -35.75 -32.05 -22.27
CA GLU A 428 -36.01 -33.50 -22.30
C GLU A 428 -37.49 -33.94 -22.11
N HIS A 429 -38.46 -33.02 -22.15
CA HIS A 429 -39.90 -33.33 -21.97
C HIS A 429 -40.77 -32.81 -23.12
N GLY A 430 -40.19 -32.56 -24.29
CA GLY A 430 -40.93 -32.25 -25.50
C GLY A 430 -41.43 -30.80 -25.58
N LEU A 431 -42.51 -30.63 -26.34
CA LEU A 431 -43.07 -29.33 -26.72
C LEU A 431 -44.52 -29.23 -26.25
N ASP A 432 -44.78 -28.27 -25.37
CA ASP A 432 -46.13 -27.92 -24.93
C ASP A 432 -46.72 -26.78 -25.78
N VAL A 433 -48.03 -26.79 -25.97
CA VAL A 433 -48.78 -25.65 -26.48
C VAL A 433 -49.87 -25.27 -25.49
N MET A 434 -49.80 -24.03 -25.01
CA MET A 434 -50.71 -23.45 -24.04
C MET A 434 -51.67 -22.48 -24.72
N ASP A 435 -52.95 -22.50 -24.35
CA ASP A 435 -53.86 -21.40 -24.66
C ASP A 435 -53.60 -20.22 -23.71
N ILE A 436 -53.21 -19.08 -24.27
CA ILE A 436 -52.74 -17.88 -23.54
C ILE A 436 -53.83 -17.28 -22.64
N ARG A 437 -55.11 -17.43 -23.02
CA ARG A 437 -56.26 -16.85 -22.29
C ARG A 437 -56.58 -17.66 -21.05
N THR A 438 -56.66 -18.99 -21.19
CA THR A 438 -57.02 -19.92 -20.12
C THR A 438 -55.82 -20.38 -19.29
N GLY A 439 -54.61 -20.28 -19.84
CA GLY A 439 -53.38 -20.75 -19.20
C GLY A 439 -53.27 -22.28 -19.11
N LYS A 440 -54.05 -23.01 -19.92
CA LYS A 440 -54.06 -24.48 -19.93
C LYS A 440 -53.26 -25.01 -21.11
N ILE A 441 -52.53 -26.10 -20.90
CA ILE A 441 -51.94 -26.88 -21.99
C ILE A 441 -53.06 -27.54 -22.79
N ILE A 442 -53.04 -27.33 -24.10
CA ILE A 442 -54.03 -27.86 -25.06
C ILE A 442 -53.42 -28.93 -25.96
N ARG A 443 -52.09 -28.91 -26.19
CA ARG A 443 -51.36 -29.92 -26.97
C ARG A 443 -49.99 -30.17 -26.36
N HIS A 444 -49.49 -31.39 -26.51
CA HIS A 444 -48.17 -31.82 -26.05
C HIS A 444 -47.56 -32.78 -27.08
N TYR A 445 -46.32 -32.55 -27.49
CA TYR A 445 -45.62 -33.36 -28.47
C TYR A 445 -44.34 -33.95 -27.89
N ASN A 446 -44.18 -35.26 -28.04
CA ASN A 446 -42.98 -36.01 -27.70
C ASN A 446 -42.23 -36.48 -28.93
N SER A 447 -40.97 -36.84 -28.71
CA SER A 447 -40.14 -37.52 -29.68
C SER A 447 -40.67 -38.92 -29.98
N GLY A 448 -40.50 -39.35 -31.23
CA GLY A 448 -40.96 -40.66 -31.66
C GLY A 448 -40.36 -41.10 -32.99
N LEU A 449 -40.58 -42.36 -33.33
CA LEU A 449 -40.00 -42.99 -34.52
C LEU A 449 -40.71 -42.58 -35.83
N GLY A 450 -41.93 -42.02 -35.76
CA GLY A 450 -42.71 -41.61 -36.92
C GLY A 450 -42.03 -40.53 -37.77
N LYS A 451 -42.25 -40.55 -39.10
CA LYS A 451 -41.64 -39.57 -40.03
C LYS A 451 -42.07 -38.12 -39.78
N LYS A 452 -43.23 -37.92 -39.16
CA LYS A 452 -43.82 -36.60 -38.83
C LYS A 452 -43.75 -36.24 -37.35
N GLN A 453 -42.86 -36.89 -36.60
CA GLN A 453 -42.66 -36.65 -35.17
C GLN A 453 -41.30 -35.99 -34.93
N LEU A 454 -41.19 -35.28 -33.81
CA LEU A 454 -39.91 -34.79 -33.32
C LEU A 454 -38.96 -35.97 -33.08
N LYS A 455 -37.66 -35.74 -33.22
CA LYS A 455 -36.61 -36.75 -32.95
C LYS A 455 -35.84 -36.49 -31.66
N SER A 456 -36.25 -35.49 -30.89
CA SER A 456 -35.67 -35.16 -29.59
C SER A 456 -36.74 -34.49 -28.73
N ASN A 457 -36.72 -34.80 -27.43
CA ASN A 457 -37.55 -34.14 -26.44
C ASN A 457 -36.91 -32.87 -25.89
N PHE A 458 -35.66 -32.58 -26.23
CA PHE A 458 -35.02 -31.34 -25.83
C PHE A 458 -35.22 -30.27 -26.89
N ILE A 459 -36.20 -29.41 -26.64
CA ILE A 459 -36.55 -28.29 -27.51
C ILE A 459 -35.79 -27.06 -27.05
N VAL A 460 -34.92 -26.52 -27.90
CA VAL A 460 -33.92 -25.52 -27.54
C VAL A 460 -34.30 -24.13 -28.02
N SER A 461 -34.92 -24.02 -29.20
CA SER A 461 -35.29 -22.74 -29.78
C SER A 461 -36.51 -22.87 -30.69
N LEU A 462 -37.28 -21.79 -30.81
CA LEU A 462 -38.50 -21.72 -31.61
C LEU A 462 -38.44 -20.45 -32.47
N LEU A 463 -38.84 -20.56 -33.74
CA LEU A 463 -38.89 -19.42 -34.66
C LEU A 463 -40.20 -19.42 -35.42
N ARG A 464 -40.86 -18.26 -35.48
CA ARG A 464 -41.92 -17.99 -36.45
C ARG A 464 -41.37 -17.08 -37.52
N THR A 465 -41.44 -17.53 -38.76
CA THR A 465 -41.04 -16.74 -39.93
C THR A 465 -42.12 -15.71 -40.30
N LYS A 466 -41.74 -14.72 -41.12
CA LYS A 466 -42.61 -13.71 -41.72
C LYS A 466 -43.70 -14.33 -42.59
N SER A 467 -43.46 -15.49 -43.22
CA SER A 467 -44.49 -16.27 -43.95
C SER A 467 -45.49 -16.97 -43.04
N GLY A 468 -45.20 -17.04 -41.74
CA GLY A 468 -46.01 -17.72 -40.74
C GLY A 468 -45.62 -19.17 -40.46
N ASP A 469 -44.57 -19.68 -41.11
CA ASP A 469 -44.03 -21.02 -40.82
C ASP A 469 -43.39 -21.05 -39.42
N ILE A 470 -43.62 -22.14 -38.68
CA ILE A 470 -43.04 -22.38 -37.36
C ILE A 470 -41.94 -23.43 -37.48
N TYR A 471 -40.76 -23.08 -36.98
CA TYR A 471 -39.59 -23.94 -36.89
C TYR A 471 -39.27 -24.25 -35.42
N VAL A 472 -38.86 -25.49 -35.19
CA VAL A 472 -38.52 -26.05 -33.88
C VAL A 472 -37.10 -26.58 -33.94
N GLY A 473 -36.20 -25.89 -33.25
CA GLY A 473 -34.80 -26.30 -33.06
C GLY A 473 -34.68 -27.22 -31.86
N CYS A 474 -34.19 -28.43 -32.08
CA CYS A 474 -33.98 -29.43 -31.03
C CYS A 474 -32.49 -29.68 -30.80
N SER A 475 -32.17 -30.47 -29.76
CA SER A 475 -30.80 -30.94 -29.53
C SER A 475 -30.27 -31.84 -30.65
N SER A 476 -31.16 -32.47 -31.42
CA SER A 476 -30.78 -33.37 -32.52
C SER A 476 -30.80 -32.70 -33.88
N SER A 477 -31.77 -31.86 -34.23
CA SER A 477 -31.91 -31.26 -35.58
C SER A 477 -32.98 -30.15 -35.61
N LEU A 478 -33.20 -29.57 -36.80
CA LEU A 478 -34.24 -28.59 -37.08
C LEU A 478 -35.49 -29.24 -37.72
N PHE A 479 -36.67 -28.86 -37.23
CA PHE A 479 -37.97 -29.29 -37.74
C PHE A 479 -38.87 -28.12 -38.13
N LYS A 480 -39.73 -28.33 -39.14
CA LYS A 480 -40.81 -27.41 -39.54
C LYS A 480 -42.16 -28.00 -39.14
N PHE A 481 -42.99 -27.23 -38.45
CA PHE A 481 -44.35 -27.64 -38.09
C PHE A 481 -45.28 -27.61 -39.31
N ASP A 482 -46.04 -28.68 -39.49
CA ASP A 482 -47.07 -28.83 -40.51
C ASP A 482 -48.46 -28.80 -39.86
N PRO A 483 -49.20 -27.68 -39.98
CA PRO A 483 -50.51 -27.53 -39.34
C PRO A 483 -51.56 -28.46 -39.94
N ARG A 484 -51.37 -29.00 -41.14
CA ARG A 484 -52.36 -29.90 -41.80
C ARG A 484 -52.37 -31.28 -41.17
N THR A 485 -51.23 -31.72 -40.65
CA THR A 485 -51.08 -33.04 -40.04
C THR A 485 -50.76 -32.98 -38.56
N ASP A 486 -50.77 -31.78 -37.97
CA ASP A 486 -50.39 -31.53 -36.57
C ASP A 486 -49.06 -32.22 -36.19
N GLY A 487 -48.05 -32.07 -37.06
CA GLY A 487 -46.80 -32.82 -36.98
C GLY A 487 -45.57 -32.03 -37.45
N PHE A 488 -44.41 -32.68 -37.48
CA PHE A 488 -43.11 -32.04 -37.70
C PHE A 488 -42.33 -32.71 -38.83
N ASN A 489 -41.93 -31.92 -39.82
CA ASN A 489 -41.11 -32.37 -40.93
C ASN A 489 -39.64 -31.95 -40.73
N PHE A 490 -38.72 -32.87 -40.98
CA PHE A 490 -37.28 -32.60 -40.92
C PHE A 490 -36.86 -31.58 -42.00
N VAL A 491 -36.03 -30.61 -41.63
CA VAL A 491 -35.48 -29.60 -42.55
C VAL A 491 -34.15 -30.13 -43.11
N LYS A 492 -34.15 -30.50 -44.39
CA LYS A 492 -33.03 -31.22 -45.04
C LYS A 492 -31.82 -30.34 -45.33
N GLU A 493 -32.03 -29.03 -45.32
CA GLU A 493 -31.03 -28.00 -45.57
C GLU A 493 -30.02 -27.90 -44.43
N VAL A 494 -30.41 -28.31 -43.21
CA VAL A 494 -29.58 -28.35 -42.01
C VAL A 494 -29.10 -29.79 -41.77
N GLU A 495 -27.84 -29.94 -41.37
CA GLU A 495 -27.25 -31.25 -41.06
C GLU A 495 -28.05 -32.00 -39.99
N SER A 496 -28.16 -33.33 -40.16
CA SER A 496 -28.75 -34.19 -39.13
C SER A 496 -27.82 -34.34 -37.93
N ASN A 497 -28.38 -34.54 -36.73
CA ASN A 497 -27.65 -34.69 -35.46
C ASN A 497 -26.81 -33.47 -35.04
N ILE A 498 -27.25 -32.27 -35.43
CA ILE A 498 -26.67 -31.01 -34.98
C ILE A 498 -27.53 -30.32 -33.93
N PHE A 499 -26.89 -29.82 -32.88
CA PHE A 499 -27.56 -29.05 -31.82
C PHE A 499 -27.93 -27.66 -32.33
N VAL A 500 -29.23 -27.35 -32.37
CA VAL A 500 -29.75 -26.05 -32.82
C VAL A 500 -29.95 -25.12 -31.63
N SER A 501 -29.04 -24.17 -31.43
CA SER A 501 -29.04 -23.28 -30.27
C SER A 501 -29.95 -22.06 -30.40
N SER A 502 -30.06 -21.51 -31.62
CA SER A 502 -30.84 -20.31 -31.91
C SER A 502 -31.18 -20.24 -33.39
N MET A 503 -32.22 -19.47 -33.74
CA MET A 503 -32.65 -19.27 -35.11
C MET A 503 -33.08 -17.82 -35.33
N LEU A 504 -32.90 -17.32 -36.55
CA LEU A 504 -33.26 -15.96 -36.96
C LEU A 504 -33.66 -15.98 -38.45
N GLU A 505 -34.74 -15.28 -38.82
CA GLU A 505 -34.99 -14.94 -40.23
C GLU A 505 -34.55 -13.50 -40.47
N ASP A 506 -33.66 -13.28 -41.45
CA ASP A 506 -33.15 -11.95 -41.76
C ASP A 506 -34.09 -11.14 -42.69
N TYR A 507 -33.65 -9.95 -43.10
CA TYR A 507 -34.41 -9.08 -43.99
C TYR A 507 -34.71 -9.72 -45.35
N ASP A 508 -33.76 -10.51 -45.88
CA ASP A 508 -33.81 -11.14 -47.21
C ASP A 508 -34.52 -12.51 -47.19
N HIS A 509 -35.23 -12.84 -46.10
CA HIS A 509 -35.93 -14.11 -45.88
C HIS A 509 -35.01 -15.35 -45.81
N ILE A 510 -33.73 -15.13 -45.49
CA ILE A 510 -32.78 -16.21 -45.21
C ILE A 510 -32.94 -16.61 -43.75
N ILE A 511 -33.08 -17.92 -43.52
CA ILE A 511 -33.16 -18.51 -42.19
C ILE A 511 -31.75 -18.87 -41.76
N TRP A 512 -31.29 -18.24 -40.68
CA TRP A 512 -30.04 -18.49 -40.00
C TRP A 512 -30.28 -19.42 -38.82
N VAL A 513 -29.40 -20.40 -38.66
CA VAL A 513 -29.45 -21.46 -37.66
C VAL A 513 -28.11 -21.50 -36.94
N GLY A 514 -28.12 -21.13 -35.65
CA GLY A 514 -26.97 -21.20 -34.77
C GLY A 514 -26.77 -22.63 -34.31
N THR A 515 -25.51 -23.09 -34.36
CA THR A 515 -25.13 -24.46 -34.00
C THR A 515 -23.90 -24.46 -33.09
N ASN A 516 -23.49 -25.63 -32.61
CA ASN A 516 -22.24 -25.79 -31.87
C ASN A 516 -20.98 -25.53 -32.73
N ASN A 517 -21.11 -25.58 -34.05
CA ASN A 517 -20.01 -25.48 -35.00
C ASN A 517 -20.09 -24.22 -35.87
N GLY A 518 -20.81 -23.16 -35.46
CA GLY A 518 -20.99 -21.94 -36.24
C GLY A 518 -22.44 -21.72 -36.65
N ALA A 519 -22.67 -20.88 -37.66
CA ALA A 519 -24.02 -20.60 -38.15
C ALA A 519 -24.22 -21.20 -39.55
N THR A 520 -25.28 -21.98 -39.73
CA THR A 520 -25.77 -22.44 -41.04
C THR A 520 -26.89 -21.53 -41.49
N TYR A 521 -27.01 -21.27 -42.79
CA TYR A 521 -28.13 -20.51 -43.34
C TYR A 521 -28.73 -21.19 -44.55
N PHE A 522 -30.02 -20.96 -44.77
CA PHE A 522 -30.72 -21.42 -45.96
C PHE A 522 -31.90 -20.51 -46.31
N ASN A 523 -32.22 -20.43 -47.59
CA ASN A 523 -33.41 -19.76 -48.09
C ASN A 523 -34.44 -20.80 -48.55
N SER A 524 -35.59 -20.82 -47.87
CA SER A 524 -36.65 -21.81 -48.14
C SER A 524 -37.30 -21.68 -49.53
N LYS A 525 -37.12 -20.55 -50.23
CA LYS A 525 -37.69 -20.30 -51.56
C LYS A 525 -36.69 -20.56 -52.68
N THR A 526 -35.44 -20.12 -52.52
CA THR A 526 -34.41 -20.23 -53.57
C THR A 526 -33.59 -21.51 -53.45
N GLY A 527 -33.58 -22.17 -52.28
CA GLY A 527 -32.76 -23.34 -52.00
C GLY A 527 -31.28 -23.01 -51.75
N GLU A 528 -30.90 -21.73 -51.76
CA GLU A 528 -29.56 -21.29 -51.38
C GLU A 528 -29.26 -21.70 -49.94
N LYS A 529 -28.06 -22.22 -49.68
CA LYS A 529 -27.61 -22.60 -48.36
C LYS A 529 -26.10 -22.44 -48.21
N GLY A 530 -25.64 -22.22 -46.98
CA GLY A 530 -24.22 -22.12 -46.68
C GLY A 530 -23.92 -22.11 -45.18
N ASN A 531 -22.66 -21.95 -44.84
CA ASN A 531 -22.17 -21.91 -43.47
C ASN A 531 -21.26 -20.70 -43.25
N VAL A 532 -21.36 -20.09 -42.07
CA VAL A 532 -20.43 -19.06 -41.58
C VAL A 532 -19.61 -19.67 -40.45
N LEU A 533 -18.31 -19.81 -40.71
CA LEU A 533 -17.31 -20.30 -39.78
C LEU A 533 -16.27 -19.21 -39.56
N TYR A 534 -15.92 -18.94 -38.30
CA TYR A 534 -14.77 -18.08 -38.00
C TYR A 534 -13.53 -18.96 -37.81
N ASN A 535 -12.54 -18.82 -38.70
CA ASN A 535 -11.28 -19.55 -38.59
C ASN A 535 -10.11 -18.54 -38.59
N PRO A 536 -9.66 -18.08 -37.42
CA PRO A 536 -8.75 -16.93 -37.34
C PRO A 536 -7.33 -17.22 -37.86
N LEU A 537 -6.92 -18.49 -37.94
CA LEU A 537 -5.60 -18.92 -38.38
C LEU A 537 -5.76 -20.35 -38.91
N ASN A 538 -5.00 -20.76 -39.93
CA ASN A 538 -4.95 -22.11 -40.52
C ASN A 538 -4.58 -23.27 -39.55
N ASN A 539 -4.88 -23.15 -38.26
CA ASN A 539 -4.73 -24.16 -37.23
C ASN A 539 -5.98 -25.05 -37.22
N ARG A 540 -5.84 -26.27 -37.74
CA ARG A 540 -6.89 -27.31 -37.78
C ARG A 540 -7.39 -27.78 -36.39
N ASN A 541 -6.91 -27.22 -35.28
CA ASN A 541 -7.06 -27.78 -33.93
C ASN A 541 -7.91 -26.97 -32.92
N LEU A 542 -8.69 -25.96 -33.32
CA LEU A 542 -9.60 -25.25 -32.38
C LEU A 542 -11.01 -25.03 -32.96
N SER A 543 -11.72 -26.15 -33.14
CA SER A 543 -13.04 -26.28 -33.78
C SER A 543 -14.25 -25.99 -32.87
N TYR A 544 -14.18 -25.01 -31.96
CA TYR A 544 -15.33 -24.65 -31.13
C TYR A 544 -15.79 -23.22 -31.45
N ASN A 545 -16.94 -23.12 -32.11
CA ASN A 545 -17.54 -21.91 -32.68
C ASN A 545 -19.03 -21.82 -32.33
N ARG A 546 -19.39 -22.19 -31.09
CA ARG A 546 -20.79 -22.28 -30.69
C ARG A 546 -21.45 -20.91 -30.71
N ILE A 547 -22.55 -20.83 -31.45
CA ILE A 547 -23.40 -19.65 -31.52
C ILE A 547 -24.46 -19.78 -30.43
N ASN A 548 -24.57 -18.79 -29.55
CA ASN A 548 -25.59 -18.76 -28.50
C ASN A 548 -26.87 -18.09 -29.01
N SER A 549 -26.73 -16.96 -29.70
CA SER A 549 -27.85 -16.19 -30.20
C SER A 549 -27.45 -15.38 -31.45
N MET A 550 -28.43 -15.00 -32.25
CA MET A 550 -28.24 -14.18 -33.44
C MET A 550 -29.22 -13.03 -33.45
N PHE A 551 -28.81 -11.92 -34.04
CA PHE A 551 -29.58 -10.68 -34.11
C PHE A 551 -29.27 -9.95 -35.42
N GLU A 552 -30.27 -9.36 -36.06
CA GLU A 552 -30.08 -8.45 -37.20
C GLU A 552 -30.36 -7.02 -36.75
N ASP A 553 -29.41 -6.11 -36.96
CA ASP A 553 -29.59 -4.70 -36.62
C ASP A 553 -30.39 -3.93 -37.69
N SER A 554 -30.82 -2.72 -37.37
CA SER A 554 -31.55 -1.81 -38.26
C SER A 554 -30.76 -1.42 -39.52
N LYS A 555 -29.43 -1.58 -39.50
CA LYS A 555 -28.51 -1.39 -40.64
C LYS A 555 -28.31 -2.69 -41.44
N GLN A 556 -29.09 -3.74 -41.16
CA GLN A 556 -29.08 -5.07 -41.80
C GLN A 556 -27.74 -5.81 -41.66
N CYS A 557 -26.95 -5.47 -40.64
CA CYS A 557 -25.79 -6.26 -40.25
C CYS A 557 -26.24 -7.39 -39.32
N LEU A 558 -25.67 -8.58 -39.52
CA LEU A 558 -25.93 -9.73 -38.67
C LEU A 558 -24.91 -9.80 -37.54
N TRP A 559 -25.41 -10.02 -36.33
CA TRP A 559 -24.63 -10.10 -35.11
C TRP A 559 -24.78 -11.50 -34.51
N PHE A 560 -23.66 -12.13 -34.23
CA PHE A 560 -23.58 -13.47 -33.66
C PHE A 560 -22.98 -13.39 -32.26
N ALA A 561 -23.75 -13.81 -31.27
CA ALA A 561 -23.28 -14.03 -29.90
C ALA A 561 -22.59 -15.39 -29.83
N THR A 562 -21.32 -15.43 -29.45
CA THR A 562 -20.55 -16.68 -29.43
C THR A 562 -20.06 -17.07 -28.05
N GLU A 563 -19.81 -18.37 -27.89
CA GLU A 563 -19.20 -18.93 -26.69
C GLU A 563 -17.66 -18.87 -26.82
N GLY A 564 -17.02 -17.89 -26.19
CA GLY A 564 -15.56 -17.81 -26.06
C GLY A 564 -14.83 -17.00 -27.13
N ARG A 565 -15.51 -16.55 -28.20
CA ARG A 565 -14.91 -15.74 -29.28
C ARG A 565 -15.54 -14.34 -29.42
N GLY A 566 -16.26 -13.88 -28.40
CA GLY A 566 -16.85 -12.55 -28.37
C GLY A 566 -18.03 -12.41 -29.32
N VAL A 567 -18.16 -11.24 -29.95
CA VAL A 567 -19.26 -10.93 -30.86
C VAL A 567 -18.74 -10.92 -32.29
N TRP A 568 -19.41 -11.63 -33.20
CA TRP A 568 -19.14 -11.46 -34.63
C TRP A 568 -20.19 -10.58 -35.26
N LYS A 569 -19.74 -9.68 -36.13
CA LYS A 569 -20.60 -8.83 -36.95
C LYS A 569 -20.30 -9.12 -38.41
N LEU A 570 -21.30 -9.56 -39.14
CA LEU A 570 -21.29 -9.73 -40.58
C LEU A 570 -21.96 -8.52 -41.23
N SER A 571 -21.27 -7.87 -42.16
CA SER A 571 -21.79 -6.71 -42.89
C SER A 571 -23.05 -7.05 -43.70
N LYS A 572 -23.82 -6.01 -44.05
CA LYS A 572 -25.01 -6.12 -44.89
C LYS A 572 -24.76 -6.91 -46.19
N ASP A 573 -23.63 -6.66 -46.85
CA ASP A 573 -23.23 -7.35 -48.09
C ASP A 573 -22.77 -8.81 -47.88
N ARG A 574 -22.75 -9.29 -46.63
CA ARG A 574 -22.30 -10.63 -46.23
C ARG A 574 -20.83 -10.94 -46.55
N LYS A 575 -19.99 -9.94 -46.84
CA LYS A 575 -18.58 -10.14 -47.23
C LYS A 575 -17.58 -9.94 -46.10
N LYS A 576 -17.86 -9.07 -45.13
CA LYS A 576 -16.92 -8.69 -44.07
C LYS A 576 -17.42 -9.20 -42.71
N LEU A 577 -16.66 -10.11 -42.13
CA LEU A 577 -16.86 -10.60 -40.77
C LEU A 577 -15.86 -9.93 -39.83
N THR A 578 -16.35 -9.15 -38.87
CA THR A 578 -15.54 -8.48 -37.84
C THR A 578 -15.83 -9.08 -36.46
N SER A 579 -14.80 -9.36 -35.68
CA SER A 579 -14.95 -9.87 -34.30
C SER A 579 -14.63 -8.79 -33.27
N PHE A 580 -15.46 -8.65 -32.26
CA PHE A 580 -15.21 -7.85 -31.06
C PHE A 580 -14.95 -8.79 -29.88
N THR A 581 -13.83 -8.62 -29.18
CA THR A 581 -13.43 -9.44 -28.03
C THR A 581 -13.07 -8.56 -26.83
N THR A 582 -12.56 -9.17 -25.75
CA THR A 582 -12.01 -8.47 -24.59
C THR A 582 -10.91 -7.47 -24.93
N SER A 583 -10.15 -7.69 -26.01
CA SER A 583 -9.15 -6.72 -26.48
C SER A 583 -9.77 -5.43 -27.03
N ASN A 584 -11.04 -5.48 -27.47
CA ASN A 584 -11.77 -4.31 -27.96
C ASN A 584 -12.54 -3.57 -26.85
N GLY A 585 -12.59 -4.12 -25.63
CA GLY A 585 -13.27 -3.50 -24.48
C GLY A 585 -14.47 -4.27 -23.93
N LEU A 586 -14.82 -5.45 -24.49
CA LEU A 586 -15.83 -6.32 -23.88
C LEU A 586 -15.36 -6.86 -22.52
N PRO A 587 -16.24 -7.02 -21.52
CA PRO A 587 -15.87 -7.57 -20.21
C PRO A 587 -15.65 -9.09 -20.24
N SER A 588 -16.19 -9.79 -21.24
CA SER A 588 -16.07 -11.23 -21.43
C SER A 588 -16.26 -11.60 -22.90
N ASN A 589 -15.59 -12.67 -23.36
CA ASN A 589 -15.79 -13.25 -24.69
C ASN A 589 -16.96 -14.26 -24.72
N PHE A 590 -17.65 -14.46 -23.60
CA PHE A 590 -18.82 -15.33 -23.48
C PHE A 590 -20.09 -14.50 -23.63
N ILE A 591 -20.65 -14.48 -24.84
CA ILE A 591 -21.79 -13.63 -25.21
C ILE A 591 -23.06 -14.46 -25.28
N LEU A 592 -24.15 -13.95 -24.71
CA LEU A 592 -25.37 -14.71 -24.50
C LEU A 592 -26.54 -14.22 -25.35
N LYS A 593 -26.76 -12.90 -25.42
CA LYS A 593 -27.83 -12.28 -26.21
C LYS A 593 -27.43 -10.88 -26.67
N ILE A 594 -27.94 -10.49 -27.84
CA ILE A 594 -27.72 -9.17 -28.45
C ILE A 594 -29.08 -8.58 -28.81
N LEU A 595 -29.28 -7.29 -28.54
CA LEU A 595 -30.46 -6.50 -28.91
C LEU A 595 -30.02 -5.11 -29.38
N GLU A 596 -30.87 -4.39 -30.10
CA GLU A 596 -30.65 -2.99 -30.50
C GLU A 596 -31.77 -2.11 -29.95
N ASP A 597 -31.43 -0.98 -29.34
CA ASP A 597 -32.41 0.02 -28.88
C ASP A 597 -32.86 1.00 -29.97
N ALA A 598 -33.89 1.79 -29.65
CA ALA A 598 -34.45 2.79 -30.56
C ALA A 598 -33.45 3.91 -30.96
N ASN A 599 -32.31 4.02 -30.27
CA ASN A 599 -31.22 4.96 -30.60
C ASN A 599 -30.07 4.26 -31.34
N HIS A 600 -30.30 3.07 -31.91
CA HIS A 600 -29.32 2.28 -32.65
C HIS A 600 -28.09 1.84 -31.83
N LYS A 601 -28.20 1.82 -30.50
CA LYS A 601 -27.15 1.25 -29.64
C LYS A 601 -27.40 -0.23 -29.44
N ILE A 602 -26.31 -0.99 -29.43
CA ILE A 602 -26.33 -2.43 -29.28
C ILE A 602 -26.17 -2.80 -27.80
N TRP A 603 -27.09 -3.59 -27.29
CA TRP A 603 -27.09 -4.14 -25.94
C TRP A 603 -26.66 -5.60 -25.99
N ILE A 604 -25.59 -5.92 -25.26
CA ILE A 604 -24.92 -7.23 -25.31
C ILE A 604 -24.85 -7.79 -23.90
N SER A 605 -25.53 -8.91 -23.64
CA SER A 605 -25.43 -9.61 -22.36
C SER A 605 -24.26 -10.61 -22.39
N THR A 606 -23.50 -10.64 -21.29
CA THR A 606 -22.28 -11.45 -21.18
C THR A 606 -22.25 -12.24 -19.87
N SER A 607 -21.23 -13.09 -19.68
CA SER A 607 -20.98 -13.73 -18.38
C SER A 607 -20.41 -12.79 -17.30
N ARG A 608 -20.06 -11.54 -17.65
CA ARG A 608 -19.44 -10.53 -16.75
C ARG A 608 -20.04 -9.13 -16.92
N GLY A 609 -21.36 -9.05 -17.02
CA GLY A 609 -22.13 -7.80 -17.06
C GLY A 609 -22.90 -7.58 -18.36
N LEU A 610 -23.62 -6.47 -18.41
CA LEU A 610 -24.39 -5.99 -19.55
C LEU A 610 -23.64 -4.86 -20.24
N VAL A 611 -23.50 -4.91 -21.56
CA VAL A 611 -22.74 -3.93 -22.32
C VAL A 611 -23.65 -3.12 -23.21
N ASN A 612 -23.48 -1.79 -23.18
CA ASN A 612 -24.01 -0.86 -24.17
C ASN A 612 -22.87 -0.48 -25.13
N TYR A 613 -22.99 -0.89 -26.38
CA TYR A 613 -22.07 -0.54 -27.46
C TYR A 613 -22.71 0.55 -28.33
N ASN A 614 -21.99 1.65 -28.52
CA ASN A 614 -22.36 2.69 -29.47
C ASN A 614 -21.58 2.49 -30.77
N PRO A 615 -22.23 2.03 -31.87
CA PRO A 615 -21.54 1.77 -33.13
C PRO A 615 -20.92 3.00 -33.79
N ASP A 616 -21.49 4.19 -33.56
CA ASP A 616 -21.02 5.44 -34.19
C ASP A 616 -19.76 5.99 -33.51
N LYS A 617 -19.64 5.79 -32.19
CA LYS A 617 -18.45 6.20 -31.40
C LYS A 617 -17.43 5.07 -31.19
N GLY A 618 -17.79 3.82 -31.46
CA GLY A 618 -16.95 2.65 -31.21
C GLY A 618 -16.67 2.38 -29.72
N ASN A 619 -17.51 2.87 -28.80
CA ASN A 619 -17.27 2.78 -27.35
C ASN A 619 -18.19 1.75 -26.68
N PHE A 620 -17.64 0.97 -25.74
CA PHE A 620 -18.34 0.01 -24.89
C PHE A 620 -18.50 0.57 -23.47
N THR A 621 -19.74 0.65 -22.96
CA THR A 621 -20.03 0.93 -21.55
C THR A 621 -20.54 -0.34 -20.89
N THR A 622 -19.88 -0.80 -19.83
CA THR A 622 -20.27 -2.02 -19.10
C THR A 622 -21.03 -1.66 -17.82
N TYR A 623 -22.13 -2.36 -17.58
CA TYR A 623 -22.92 -2.32 -16.36
C TYR A 623 -22.76 -3.63 -15.59
N THR A 624 -22.52 -3.53 -14.28
CA THR A 624 -22.34 -4.68 -13.35
C THR A 624 -23.35 -4.61 -12.21
N LYS A 625 -23.29 -5.56 -11.27
CA LYS A 625 -24.02 -5.53 -10.00
C LYS A 625 -23.88 -4.20 -9.27
N ASP A 626 -22.71 -3.55 -9.37
CA ASP A 626 -22.42 -2.26 -8.71
C ASP A 626 -23.19 -1.09 -9.34
N ASN A 627 -23.67 -1.25 -10.58
CA ASN A 627 -24.57 -0.31 -11.26
C ASN A 627 -26.05 -0.66 -11.03
N GLY A 628 -26.35 -1.65 -10.19
CA GLY A 628 -27.71 -2.05 -9.85
C GLY A 628 -28.24 -3.27 -10.62
N LEU A 629 -27.40 -4.05 -11.30
CA LEU A 629 -27.81 -5.36 -11.84
C LEU A 629 -28.06 -6.39 -10.71
N LEU A 630 -28.81 -7.46 -11.02
CA LEU A 630 -29.03 -8.59 -10.09
C LEU A 630 -27.78 -9.46 -9.91
N SER A 631 -27.08 -9.69 -11.01
CA SER A 631 -25.88 -10.52 -11.14
C SER A 631 -25.09 -10.03 -12.36
N ASP A 632 -23.78 -10.27 -12.37
CA ASP A 632 -22.95 -10.02 -13.54
C ASP A 632 -23.14 -11.12 -14.60
N GLN A 633 -23.55 -12.32 -14.19
CA GLN A 633 -23.75 -13.43 -15.11
C GLN A 633 -25.18 -13.43 -15.65
N PHE A 634 -25.33 -13.05 -16.92
CA PHE A 634 -26.57 -13.21 -17.67
C PHE A 634 -26.79 -14.67 -18.08
N ASN A 635 -27.96 -14.98 -18.65
CA ASN A 635 -28.27 -16.32 -19.12
C ASN A 635 -28.51 -16.39 -20.64
N TYR A 636 -28.43 -17.60 -21.20
CA TYR A 636 -28.60 -17.89 -22.63
C TYR A 636 -29.96 -17.43 -23.17
N ASN A 637 -29.97 -16.91 -24.40
CA ASN A 637 -31.15 -16.41 -25.11
C ASN A 637 -32.02 -15.39 -24.36
N SER A 638 -31.55 -14.91 -23.21
CA SER A 638 -32.38 -14.22 -22.24
C SER A 638 -32.40 -12.72 -22.44
N GLY A 639 -33.06 -12.31 -23.53
CA GLY A 639 -33.28 -10.90 -23.79
C GLY A 639 -34.42 -10.66 -24.78
N TYR A 640 -35.23 -9.66 -24.47
CA TYR A 640 -36.36 -9.24 -25.30
C TYR A 640 -36.55 -7.73 -25.23
N MET A 641 -36.97 -7.13 -26.34
CA MET A 641 -37.38 -5.74 -26.39
C MET A 641 -38.86 -5.68 -26.70
N ASP A 642 -39.63 -5.01 -25.84
CA ASP A 642 -41.06 -4.88 -26.08
C ASP A 642 -41.41 -3.79 -27.09
N SER A 643 -42.68 -3.80 -27.49
CA SER A 643 -43.29 -2.80 -28.37
C SER A 643 -43.15 -1.33 -27.92
N THR A 644 -42.80 -1.08 -26.65
CA THR A 644 -42.59 0.28 -26.10
C THR A 644 -41.12 0.69 -26.06
N GLY A 645 -40.20 -0.17 -26.51
CA GLY A 645 -38.75 0.08 -26.47
C GLY A 645 -38.10 -0.24 -25.11
N LYS A 646 -38.83 -0.90 -24.20
CA LYS A 646 -38.28 -1.34 -22.92
C LYS A 646 -37.55 -2.68 -23.10
N ILE A 647 -36.40 -2.79 -22.47
CA ILE A 647 -35.55 -3.96 -22.57
C ILE A 647 -35.74 -4.85 -21.35
N TYR A 648 -35.75 -6.16 -21.60
CA TYR A 648 -35.76 -7.22 -20.60
C TYR A 648 -34.52 -8.08 -20.83
N PHE A 649 -33.76 -8.36 -19.76
CA PHE A 649 -32.68 -9.33 -19.79
C PHE A 649 -32.77 -10.24 -18.58
N GLY A 650 -32.67 -11.55 -18.79
CA GLY A 650 -32.59 -12.53 -17.72
C GLY A 650 -31.16 -12.92 -17.39
N SER A 651 -30.99 -13.31 -16.14
CA SER A 651 -29.72 -13.67 -15.52
C SER A 651 -29.89 -14.98 -14.76
N VAL A 652 -28.82 -15.45 -14.16
CA VAL A 652 -28.85 -16.61 -13.24
C VAL A 652 -29.47 -16.28 -11.87
N LYS A 653 -29.88 -15.02 -11.62
CA LYS A 653 -30.48 -14.54 -10.35
C LYS A 653 -31.79 -13.77 -10.55
N GLY A 654 -32.47 -14.01 -11.67
CA GLY A 654 -33.73 -13.39 -12.04
C GLY A 654 -33.60 -12.51 -13.27
N MET A 655 -34.51 -11.56 -13.44
CA MET A 655 -34.61 -10.70 -14.62
C MET A 655 -34.54 -9.22 -14.24
N ILE A 656 -33.92 -8.43 -15.12
CA ILE A 656 -33.97 -6.97 -15.06
C ILE A 656 -34.77 -6.38 -16.21
N THR A 657 -35.35 -5.21 -15.98
CA THR A 657 -35.93 -4.39 -17.04
C THR A 657 -35.59 -2.92 -16.85
N PHE A 658 -35.42 -2.20 -17.95
CA PHE A 658 -35.10 -0.77 -17.97
C PHE A 658 -35.45 -0.15 -19.34
N ASN A 659 -35.65 1.17 -19.37
CA ASN A 659 -35.69 1.91 -20.63
C ASN A 659 -34.29 2.47 -20.92
N PRO A 660 -33.72 2.25 -22.11
CA PRO A 660 -32.41 2.78 -22.47
C PRO A 660 -32.29 4.30 -22.40
N SER A 661 -33.40 5.04 -22.58
CA SER A 661 -33.46 6.50 -22.47
C SER A 661 -33.17 7.02 -21.06
N ASP A 662 -33.46 6.22 -20.03
CA ASP A 662 -33.38 6.65 -18.63
C ASP A 662 -31.92 6.62 -18.11
N LEU A 663 -31.01 5.97 -18.83
CA LEU A 663 -29.58 5.83 -18.49
C LEU A 663 -28.73 7.07 -18.84
N MET A 664 -29.32 8.27 -18.84
CA MET A 664 -28.60 9.49 -19.24
C MET A 664 -27.33 9.70 -18.41
N LYS A 665 -26.21 9.90 -19.12
CA LYS A 665 -24.88 10.15 -18.54
C LYS A 665 -24.79 11.62 -18.10
N GLU A 666 -25.10 11.89 -16.83
CA GLU A 666 -24.68 13.17 -16.25
C GLU A 666 -23.17 13.16 -16.00
N LYS A 667 -22.55 14.33 -16.15
CA LYS A 667 -21.14 14.55 -15.86
C LYS A 667 -20.99 14.67 -14.34
N ILE A 668 -20.51 13.61 -13.70
CA ILE A 668 -20.14 13.61 -12.29
C ILE A 668 -18.68 14.10 -12.20
N ASP A 669 -18.46 15.18 -11.45
CA ASP A 669 -17.13 15.71 -11.13
C ASP A 669 -16.84 15.32 -9.68
N ALA A 670 -16.26 14.13 -9.47
CA ALA A 670 -15.96 13.63 -8.13
C ALA A 670 -14.55 14.06 -7.70
N PRO A 671 -14.37 14.54 -6.46
CA PRO A 671 -13.06 14.82 -5.89
C PRO A 671 -12.16 13.58 -5.90
N LEU A 672 -10.89 13.75 -6.30
CA LEU A 672 -9.89 12.69 -6.38
C LEU A 672 -8.82 12.90 -5.31
N TYR A 673 -8.64 11.90 -4.45
CA TYR A 673 -7.68 11.95 -3.35
C TYR A 673 -6.73 10.76 -3.38
N ILE A 674 -5.51 10.99 -2.89
CA ILE A 674 -4.64 9.93 -2.40
C ILE A 674 -5.06 9.69 -0.95
N THR A 675 -5.50 8.47 -0.65
CA THR A 675 -6.16 8.14 0.62
C THR A 675 -5.25 7.42 1.60
N ASP A 676 -4.23 6.72 1.11
CA ASP A 676 -3.22 6.08 1.96
C ASP A 676 -1.84 6.05 1.30
N PHE A 677 -0.79 6.03 2.14
CA PHE A 677 0.60 5.91 1.72
C PHE A 677 1.34 4.97 2.66
N ILE A 678 1.71 3.80 2.14
CA ILE A 678 2.21 2.69 2.94
C ILE A 678 3.66 2.43 2.54
N VAL A 679 4.58 2.50 3.50
CA VAL A 679 6.01 2.37 3.30
C VAL A 679 6.47 1.05 3.91
N GLN A 680 7.21 0.23 3.15
CA GLN A 680 7.64 -1.11 3.60
C GLN A 680 6.50 -1.96 4.19
N ASN A 681 5.30 -1.89 3.60
CA ASN A 681 4.08 -2.57 4.07
C ASN A 681 3.60 -2.19 5.48
N LYS A 682 4.05 -1.06 6.03
CA LYS A 682 3.54 -0.47 7.27
C LYS A 682 2.88 0.88 6.99
N GLN A 683 1.75 1.13 7.64
CA GLN A 683 1.11 2.44 7.57
C GLN A 683 1.96 3.43 8.37
N GLU A 684 2.32 4.55 7.74
CA GLU A 684 3.14 5.57 8.40
C GLU A 684 2.27 6.37 9.38
N GLU A 685 2.72 6.48 10.62
CA GLU A 685 2.08 7.31 11.64
C GLU A 685 2.22 8.79 11.28
N ILE A 686 1.19 9.61 11.42
CA ILE A 686 1.29 11.05 11.10
C ILE A 686 1.94 11.78 12.28
N ASP A 687 2.98 12.57 11.99
CA ASP A 687 3.66 13.45 12.96
C ASP A 687 4.42 12.73 14.10
N GLY A 688 4.87 11.49 13.87
CA GLY A 688 5.73 10.75 14.79
C GLY A 688 7.22 11.15 14.71
N ILE A 689 8.00 10.85 15.76
CA ILE A 689 9.43 11.22 15.90
C ILE A 689 10.29 10.77 14.69
N ASN A 690 9.91 9.67 14.04
CA ASN A 690 10.57 9.13 12.84
C ASN A 690 9.62 8.97 11.64
N SER A 691 8.51 9.72 11.64
CA SER A 691 7.51 9.64 10.58
C SER A 691 7.98 10.34 9.31
N ILE A 692 7.65 9.73 8.18
CA ILE A 692 7.79 10.35 6.86
C ILE A 692 6.73 11.44 6.63
N LEU A 693 5.53 11.26 7.19
CA LEU A 693 4.37 12.11 6.94
C LEU A 693 4.17 13.11 8.08
N LYS A 694 4.41 14.39 7.80
CA LYS A 694 4.09 15.48 8.74
C LYS A 694 2.59 15.77 8.81
N ASN A 695 1.90 15.61 7.69
CA ASN A 695 0.46 15.80 7.54
C ASN A 695 -0.17 14.58 6.86
N SER A 696 -1.50 14.51 6.86
CA SER A 696 -2.29 13.53 6.15
C SER A 696 -1.88 13.47 4.68
N ILE A 697 -1.77 12.26 4.14
CA ILE A 697 -1.52 12.09 2.72
C ILE A 697 -2.62 12.74 1.85
N VAL A 698 -3.85 12.85 2.37
CA VAL A 698 -4.98 13.49 1.66
C VAL A 698 -4.69 14.96 1.35
N THR A 699 -3.95 15.65 2.23
CA THR A 699 -3.59 17.07 2.11
C THR A 699 -2.13 17.32 1.73
N THR A 700 -1.30 16.27 1.68
CA THR A 700 0.13 16.38 1.40
C THR A 700 0.39 16.44 -0.11
N ASP A 701 1.25 17.39 -0.52
CA ASP A 701 1.68 17.55 -1.92
C ASP A 701 3.12 17.08 -2.16
N GLU A 702 3.93 16.89 -1.10
CA GLU A 702 5.33 16.43 -1.18
C GLU A 702 5.67 15.45 -0.05
N VAL A 703 6.34 14.34 -0.40
CA VAL A 703 6.84 13.31 0.51
C VAL A 703 8.34 13.11 0.30
N VAL A 704 9.12 13.16 1.39
CA VAL A 704 10.58 12.95 1.36
C VAL A 704 10.91 11.62 2.03
N LEU A 705 11.54 10.72 1.28
CA LEU A 705 11.88 9.37 1.69
C LEU A 705 13.40 9.22 1.88
N PRO A 706 13.84 8.64 3.00
CA PRO A 706 15.17 8.09 3.15
C PRO A 706 15.46 6.99 2.10
N HIS A 707 16.74 6.78 1.76
CA HIS A 707 17.16 5.79 0.76
C HIS A 707 16.68 4.36 1.06
N ASP A 708 16.68 3.96 2.34
CA ASP A 708 16.26 2.64 2.85
C ASP A 708 14.73 2.46 2.85
N LYS A 709 13.97 3.55 2.75
CA LYS A 709 12.50 3.57 2.71
C LYS A 709 11.94 3.87 1.31
N SER A 710 12.67 3.51 0.26
CA SER A 710 12.33 3.74 -1.16
C SER A 710 11.31 2.75 -1.76
N SER A 711 10.79 1.82 -0.95
CA SER A 711 9.71 0.89 -1.33
C SER A 711 8.40 1.28 -0.64
N PHE A 712 7.39 1.64 -1.41
CA PHE A 712 6.10 2.11 -0.93
C PHE A 712 4.93 1.77 -1.87
N SER A 713 3.72 1.96 -1.37
CA SER A 713 2.49 1.86 -2.15
C SER A 713 1.56 3.03 -1.88
N ILE A 714 0.81 3.42 -2.92
CA ILE A 714 -0.11 4.55 -2.89
C ILE A 714 -1.52 4.02 -3.14
N ASP A 715 -2.44 4.30 -2.22
CA ASP A 715 -3.87 4.06 -2.37
C ASP A 715 -4.59 5.37 -2.70
N PHE A 716 -5.60 5.30 -3.56
CA PHE A 716 -6.36 6.46 -4.00
C PHE A 716 -7.84 6.16 -4.22
N ALA A 717 -8.65 7.21 -4.16
CA ALA A 717 -10.09 7.11 -4.37
C ALA A 717 -10.64 8.39 -5.03
N ALA A 718 -11.50 8.22 -6.03
CA ALA A 718 -12.45 9.22 -6.45
C ALA A 718 -13.73 9.07 -5.61
N LEU A 719 -14.17 10.14 -4.96
CA LEU A 719 -15.34 10.12 -4.05
C LEU A 719 -16.66 10.11 -4.82
N SER A 720 -16.93 9.00 -5.50
CA SER A 720 -18.19 8.69 -6.20
C SER A 720 -18.75 7.39 -5.63
N TYR A 721 -19.92 7.48 -5.01
CA TYR A 721 -20.55 6.44 -4.21
C TYR A 721 -21.55 5.58 -4.98
N ILE A 722 -22.06 6.07 -6.11
CA ILE A 722 -23.05 5.35 -6.93
C ILE A 722 -22.51 3.97 -7.36
N SER A 723 -21.33 3.95 -7.96
CA SER A 723 -20.66 2.73 -8.43
C SER A 723 -19.12 2.91 -8.38
N PRO A 724 -18.52 2.89 -7.19
CA PRO A 724 -17.08 3.10 -7.03
C PRO A 724 -16.25 2.06 -7.80
N ASP A 725 -16.59 0.77 -7.72
CA ASP A 725 -15.79 -0.34 -8.28
C ASP A 725 -15.68 -0.40 -9.81
N VAL A 726 -16.46 0.42 -10.54
CA VAL A 726 -16.35 0.55 -12.01
C VAL A 726 -15.53 1.78 -12.44
N THR A 727 -14.99 2.54 -11.49
CA THR A 727 -14.14 3.69 -11.76
C THR A 727 -12.79 3.22 -12.30
N ILE A 728 -12.39 3.75 -13.46
CA ILE A 728 -11.10 3.46 -14.07
C ILE A 728 -10.12 4.54 -13.61
N TYR A 729 -8.98 4.15 -13.06
CA TYR A 729 -7.90 5.08 -12.72
C TYR A 729 -6.79 5.01 -13.77
N SER A 730 -6.05 6.09 -13.92
CA SER A 730 -4.83 6.10 -14.70
C SER A 730 -3.77 6.90 -13.98
N TYR A 731 -2.57 6.33 -13.88
CA TYR A 731 -1.46 6.94 -13.19
C TYR A 731 -0.21 7.05 -14.08
N PHE A 732 0.66 7.97 -13.71
CA PHE A 732 1.94 8.20 -14.37
C PHE A 732 2.96 8.70 -13.36
N MET A 733 4.08 7.99 -13.20
CA MET A 733 5.22 8.40 -12.37
C MET A 733 6.27 9.09 -13.23
N GLN A 734 6.24 10.43 -13.28
CA GLN A 734 7.24 11.21 -14.00
C GLN A 734 8.64 10.99 -13.39
N GLY A 735 9.60 10.59 -14.22
CA GLY A 735 10.95 10.18 -13.82
C GLY A 735 11.17 8.67 -13.84
N LEU A 736 10.11 7.86 -13.98
CA LEU A 736 10.15 6.41 -14.09
C LEU A 736 9.39 5.89 -15.32
N ASP A 737 8.13 6.29 -15.46
CA ASP A 737 7.23 5.79 -16.50
C ASP A 737 7.40 6.54 -17.83
N LYS A 738 7.17 5.84 -18.94
CA LYS A 738 7.13 6.43 -20.30
C LYS A 738 5.72 6.76 -20.78
N GLU A 739 4.73 6.01 -20.31
CA GLU A 739 3.32 6.14 -20.71
C GLU A 739 2.40 6.00 -19.50
N TRP A 740 1.15 6.43 -19.64
CA TRP A 740 0.12 6.29 -18.60
C TRP A 740 -0.30 4.83 -18.45
N THR A 741 -0.38 4.35 -17.21
CA THR A 741 -0.89 3.01 -16.91
C THR A 741 -2.34 3.11 -16.44
N GLU A 742 -3.24 2.34 -17.07
CA GLU A 742 -4.66 2.27 -16.68
C GLU A 742 -4.94 1.10 -15.72
N LEU A 743 -5.77 1.38 -14.71
CA LEU A 743 -6.20 0.44 -13.68
C LEU A 743 -7.73 0.40 -13.64
N LYS A 744 -8.32 -0.75 -13.98
CA LYS A 744 -9.79 -0.88 -14.08
C LYS A 744 -10.49 -1.23 -12.77
N ARG A 745 -9.81 -1.92 -11.86
CA ARG A 745 -10.35 -2.37 -10.55
C ARG A 745 -9.37 -2.19 -9.40
N ASN A 746 -8.08 -2.16 -9.70
CA ASN A 746 -7.06 -1.94 -8.70
C ASN A 746 -6.95 -0.43 -8.41
N ARG A 747 -6.85 -0.08 -7.13
CA ARG A 747 -6.70 1.30 -6.64
C ARG A 747 -5.38 1.53 -5.90
N LYS A 748 -4.52 0.52 -5.94
CA LYS A 748 -3.23 0.49 -5.25
C LYS A 748 -2.11 0.29 -6.26
N VAL A 749 -1.13 1.17 -6.20
CA VAL A 749 0.10 1.07 -6.99
C VAL A 749 1.28 0.85 -6.07
N TYR A 750 2.24 0.05 -6.53
CA TYR A 750 3.41 -0.34 -5.77
C TYR A 750 4.66 0.11 -6.49
N PHE A 751 5.59 0.72 -5.76
CA PHE A 751 6.91 1.10 -6.23
C PHE A 751 7.94 0.48 -5.31
N THR A 752 8.92 -0.23 -5.88
CA THR A 752 9.94 -0.96 -5.11
C THR A 752 11.33 -0.43 -5.45
N ASN A 753 12.12 -0.17 -4.41
CA ASN A 753 13.53 0.25 -4.47
C ASN A 753 13.80 1.36 -5.50
N LEU A 754 13.03 2.45 -5.43
CA LEU A 754 13.24 3.61 -6.29
C LEU A 754 14.64 4.20 -6.10
N SER A 755 15.31 4.51 -7.21
CA SER A 755 16.61 5.20 -7.17
C SER A 755 16.48 6.61 -6.58
N THR A 756 17.57 7.13 -6.06
CA THR A 756 17.65 8.49 -5.52
C THR A 756 17.26 9.51 -6.57
N GLY A 757 16.36 10.44 -6.25
CA GLY A 757 15.86 11.40 -7.21
C GLY A 757 14.51 12.00 -6.84
N LYS A 758 14.03 12.91 -7.68
CA LYS A 758 12.72 13.55 -7.56
C LYS A 758 11.76 12.96 -8.60
N TYR A 759 10.63 12.46 -8.12
CA TYR A 759 9.56 11.88 -8.92
C TYR A 759 8.26 12.65 -8.72
N VAL A 760 7.40 12.66 -9.74
CA VAL A 760 6.08 13.29 -9.65
C VAL A 760 5.02 12.28 -10.05
N PHE A 761 4.26 11.81 -9.07
CA PHE A 761 3.13 10.93 -9.28
C PHE A 761 1.91 11.74 -9.72
N LYS A 762 1.32 11.37 -10.86
CA LYS A 762 0.10 11.98 -11.39
C LYS A 762 -1.00 10.93 -11.47
N LEU A 763 -2.21 11.32 -11.13
CA LEU A 763 -3.38 10.45 -11.10
C LEU A 763 -4.60 11.16 -11.71
N LYS A 764 -5.35 10.42 -12.53
CA LYS A 764 -6.68 10.83 -13.03
C LYS A 764 -7.65 9.66 -12.92
N ALA A 765 -8.95 9.96 -12.86
CA ALA A 765 -10.00 8.96 -12.74
C ALA A 765 -11.05 9.15 -13.84
N SER A 766 -11.60 8.07 -14.36
CA SER A 766 -12.72 8.05 -15.31
C SER A 766 -13.94 7.42 -14.67
N ILE A 767 -14.96 8.25 -14.44
CA ILE A 767 -16.25 7.84 -13.89
C ILE A 767 -17.26 7.82 -15.04
N ASN A 768 -17.91 6.67 -15.27
CA ASN A 768 -18.87 6.47 -16.36
C ASN A 768 -18.34 6.79 -17.79
N GLY A 769 -17.01 6.71 -17.96
CA GLY A 769 -16.31 7.00 -19.21
C GLY A 769 -15.90 8.45 -19.40
N ASN A 770 -16.06 9.30 -18.39
CA ASN A 770 -15.58 10.68 -18.39
C ASN A 770 -14.37 10.81 -17.46
N TRP A 771 -13.22 11.15 -18.03
CA TRP A 771 -12.01 11.46 -17.26
C TRP A 771 -12.18 12.75 -16.45
N SER A 772 -11.56 12.78 -15.27
CA SER A 772 -11.48 13.94 -14.38
C SER A 772 -10.81 15.10 -15.12
N LYS A 773 -11.28 16.32 -14.87
CA LYS A 773 -10.72 17.52 -15.50
C LYS A 773 -9.32 17.86 -14.97
N THR A 774 -9.10 17.57 -13.70
CA THR A 774 -7.85 17.83 -12.98
C THR A 774 -7.18 16.52 -12.62
N GLU A 775 -5.85 16.55 -12.66
CA GLU A 775 -4.98 15.48 -12.18
C GLU A 775 -4.66 15.73 -10.71
N LYS A 776 -4.63 14.68 -9.89
CA LYS A 776 -4.04 14.76 -8.55
C LYS A 776 -2.55 14.47 -8.65
N ILE A 777 -1.74 15.35 -8.06
CA ILE A 777 -0.28 15.32 -8.16
C ILE A 777 0.30 15.12 -6.76
N LEU A 778 1.34 14.30 -6.65
CA LEU A 778 2.15 14.09 -5.45
C LEU A 778 3.64 14.05 -5.82
N THR A 779 4.45 14.90 -5.20
CA THR A 779 5.90 14.92 -5.38
C THR A 779 6.57 13.96 -4.40
N ILE A 780 7.48 13.11 -4.88
CA ILE A 780 8.18 12.12 -4.06
C ILE A 780 9.69 12.30 -4.26
N ILE A 781 10.43 12.53 -3.16
CA ILE A 781 11.87 12.78 -3.19
C ILE A 781 12.57 11.65 -2.42
N VAL A 782 13.39 10.85 -3.10
CA VAL A 782 14.21 9.80 -2.47
C VAL A 782 15.62 10.35 -2.24
N LEU A 783 16.01 10.50 -0.97
CA LEU A 783 17.32 11.04 -0.57
C LEU A 783 18.46 10.03 -0.83
N PRO A 784 19.67 10.49 -1.16
CA PRO A 784 20.84 9.63 -1.25
C PRO A 784 21.27 9.11 0.12
N PRO A 785 21.87 7.90 0.17
CA PRO A 785 22.47 7.41 1.40
C PRO A 785 23.65 8.28 1.80
N TRP A 786 23.99 8.30 3.10
CA TRP A 786 25.00 9.21 3.64
C TRP A 786 26.37 9.07 2.95
N TRP A 787 26.76 7.85 2.56
CA TRP A 787 28.02 7.56 1.84
C TRP A 787 28.05 8.02 0.38
N ALA A 788 26.92 8.45 -0.18
CA ALA A 788 26.80 9.00 -1.53
C ALA A 788 26.43 10.50 -1.52
N THR A 789 26.62 11.17 -0.37
CA THR A 789 26.44 12.62 -0.25
C THR A 789 27.65 13.39 -0.76
N ILE A 790 27.46 14.67 -1.08
CA ILE A 790 28.55 15.57 -1.46
C ILE A 790 29.63 15.61 -0.36
N TRP A 791 29.24 15.61 0.91
CA TRP A 791 30.16 15.56 2.05
C TRP A 791 30.98 14.27 2.10
N ALA A 792 30.36 13.12 1.79
CA ALA A 792 31.08 11.87 1.69
C ALA A 792 32.09 11.90 0.53
N TYR A 793 31.71 12.42 -0.64
CA TYR A 793 32.66 12.58 -1.76
C TYR A 793 33.81 13.54 -1.43
N LEU A 794 33.56 14.64 -0.72
CA LEU A 794 34.61 15.53 -0.23
C LEU A 794 35.54 14.82 0.76
N PHE A 795 34.98 14.02 1.68
CA PHE A 795 35.77 13.22 2.61
C PHE A 795 36.62 12.16 1.89
N TYR A 796 36.07 11.47 0.88
CA TYR A 796 36.83 10.54 0.06
C TYR A 796 37.96 11.24 -0.70
N ALA A 797 37.70 12.44 -1.24
CA ALA A 797 38.73 13.24 -1.89
C ALA A 797 39.85 13.62 -0.92
N ILE A 798 39.52 14.01 0.32
CA ILE A 798 40.52 14.31 1.37
C ILE A 798 41.35 13.07 1.72
N ILE A 799 40.73 11.89 1.84
CA ILE A 799 41.46 10.64 2.09
C ILE A 799 42.42 10.35 0.94
N VAL A 800 41.95 10.46 -0.30
CA VAL A 800 42.78 10.19 -1.49
C VAL A 800 43.92 11.20 -1.59
N ILE A 801 43.68 12.49 -1.32
CA ILE A 801 44.73 13.53 -1.31
C ILE A 801 45.72 13.28 -0.18
N SER A 802 45.26 12.92 1.01
CA SER A 802 46.11 12.62 2.16
C SER A 802 46.96 11.36 1.92
N LEU A 803 46.37 10.34 1.30
CA LEU A 803 47.08 9.13 0.89
C LEU A 803 48.11 9.44 -0.19
N ALA A 804 47.74 10.23 -1.21
CA ALA A 804 48.67 10.67 -2.25
C ALA A 804 49.82 11.49 -1.68
N TYR A 805 49.53 12.41 -0.74
CA TYR A 805 50.54 13.18 -0.02
C TYR A 805 51.44 12.29 0.84
N TYR A 806 50.87 11.32 1.56
CA TYR A 806 51.64 10.36 2.34
C TYR A 806 52.56 9.51 1.46
N LEU A 807 52.05 9.02 0.32
CA LEU A 807 52.84 8.24 -0.65
C LEU A 807 53.95 9.09 -1.29
N LEU A 808 53.65 10.34 -1.67
CA LEU A 808 54.65 11.30 -2.17
C LEU A 808 55.72 11.60 -1.13
N ARG A 809 55.33 11.83 0.13
CA ARG A 809 56.27 12.10 1.23
C ARG A 809 57.16 10.88 1.50
N THR A 810 56.57 9.68 1.52
CA THR A 810 57.33 8.43 1.70
C THR A 810 58.31 8.22 0.54
N TYR A 811 57.89 8.50 -0.70
CA TYR A 811 58.77 8.44 -1.87
C TYR A 811 59.94 9.43 -1.76
N LEU A 812 59.67 10.68 -1.37
CA LEU A 812 60.72 11.69 -1.19
C LEU A 812 61.72 11.31 -0.08
N ILE A 813 61.25 10.79 1.06
CA ILE A 813 62.10 10.30 2.15
C ILE A 813 63.00 9.14 1.68
N ILE A 814 62.45 8.20 0.91
CA ILE A 814 63.25 7.08 0.35
C ILE A 814 64.34 7.59 -0.59
N VAL A 815 64.06 8.63 -1.38
CA VAL A 815 65.04 9.25 -2.29
C VAL A 815 66.13 9.98 -1.50
N GLU A 816 65.79 10.72 -0.45
CA GLU A 816 66.77 11.38 0.44
C GLU A 816 67.67 10.35 1.14
N ASP A 817 67.10 9.30 1.72
CA ASP A 817 67.84 8.24 2.43
C ASP A 817 68.79 7.48 1.50
N LYS A 818 68.38 7.28 0.23
CA LYS A 818 69.26 6.67 -0.78
C LYS A 818 70.47 7.55 -1.09
N LYS A 819 70.28 8.86 -1.17
CA LYS A 819 71.35 9.82 -1.47
C LYS A 819 72.32 9.98 -0.31
N GLU A 820 71.83 9.92 0.93
CA GLU A 820 72.66 9.94 2.13
C GLU A 820 73.52 8.67 2.26
N LYS A 821 72.95 7.50 1.94
CA LYS A 821 73.69 6.23 1.88
C LYS A 821 74.84 6.25 0.86
N GLU A 822 74.61 6.76 -0.35
CA GLU A 822 75.66 6.86 -1.38
C GLU A 822 76.85 7.74 -0.91
N ILE A 823 76.56 8.84 -0.21
CA ILE A 823 77.60 9.71 0.36
C ILE A 823 78.34 9.02 1.52
N TYR A 824 77.64 8.26 2.34
CA TYR A 824 78.23 7.54 3.46
C TYR A 824 79.16 6.41 3.00
N GLU A 825 78.76 5.61 2.00
CA GLU A 825 79.59 4.55 1.42
C GLU A 825 80.87 5.12 0.79
N SER A 826 80.76 6.21 0.02
CA SER A 826 81.93 6.86 -0.58
C SER A 826 82.94 7.35 0.48
N LYS A 827 82.48 7.83 1.64
CA LYS A 827 83.36 8.21 2.75
C LYS A 827 84.08 6.99 3.35
N ILE A 828 83.43 5.83 3.44
CA ILE A 828 84.02 4.61 4.00
C ILE A 828 85.13 4.07 3.10
N ASP A 829 84.89 4.03 1.79
CA ASP A 829 85.88 3.54 0.82
C ASP A 829 87.14 4.41 0.83
N PHE A 830 86.96 5.73 0.95
CA PHE A 830 88.08 6.67 1.08
C PHE A 830 88.98 6.36 2.28
N PHE A 831 88.41 6.14 3.48
CA PHE A 831 89.21 5.85 4.67
C PHE A 831 89.88 4.47 4.64
N THR A 832 89.22 3.46 4.06
CA THR A 832 89.78 2.10 3.95
C THR A 832 90.95 2.08 2.97
N SER A 833 90.83 2.78 1.84
CA SER A 833 91.91 2.94 0.87
C SER A 833 93.12 3.65 1.49
N ILE A 834 92.91 4.76 2.22
CA ILE A 834 93.99 5.48 2.90
C ILE A 834 94.73 4.61 3.91
N ALA A 835 94.01 3.83 4.72
CA ALA A 835 94.65 2.97 5.73
C ALA A 835 95.55 1.89 5.09
N HIS A 836 95.12 1.31 3.96
CA HIS A 836 95.95 0.38 3.19
C HIS A 836 97.14 1.07 2.52
N GLU A 837 96.97 2.29 2.00
CA GLU A 837 98.04 3.09 1.43
C GLU A 837 99.06 3.57 2.47
N ILE A 838 98.68 3.76 3.74
CA ILE A 838 99.60 4.13 4.83
C ILE A 838 100.37 2.91 5.36
N ARG A 839 99.72 1.73 5.42
CA ARG A 839 100.37 0.49 5.91
C ARG A 839 101.57 0.10 5.05
N THR A 840 101.43 0.18 3.73
CA THR A 840 102.46 -0.25 2.77
C THR A 840 103.80 0.50 2.92
N PRO A 841 103.87 1.85 2.91
CA PRO A 841 105.12 2.57 3.11
C PRO A 841 105.68 2.37 4.53
N LEU A 842 104.84 2.25 5.57
CA LEU A 842 105.32 1.97 6.93
C LEU A 842 106.02 0.61 7.04
N THR A 843 105.49 -0.43 6.40
CA THR A 843 106.16 -1.74 6.33
C THR A 843 107.46 -1.66 5.52
N LEU A 844 107.49 -0.86 4.45
CA LEU A 844 108.70 -0.62 3.65
C LEU A 844 109.75 0.23 4.37
N ILE A 845 109.38 1.01 5.38
CA ILE A 845 110.32 1.71 6.29
C ILE A 845 110.86 0.73 7.34
N LYS A 846 110.04 -0.22 7.82
CA LYS A 846 110.44 -1.22 8.82
C LYS A 846 111.62 -2.07 8.35
N GLY A 847 111.56 -2.61 7.12
CA GLY A 847 112.60 -3.50 6.60
C GLY A 847 114.02 -2.90 6.55
N PRO A 848 114.24 -1.70 5.96
CA PRO A 848 115.54 -1.04 6.00
C PRO A 848 116.01 -0.66 7.41
N VAL A 849 115.08 -0.30 8.31
CA VAL A 849 115.41 -0.02 9.72
C VAL A 849 115.89 -1.29 10.44
N GLU A 850 115.24 -2.43 10.23
CA GLU A 850 115.69 -3.74 10.74
C GLU A 850 117.07 -4.11 10.18
N ASN A 851 117.30 -3.94 8.88
CA ASN A 851 118.62 -4.20 8.26
C ASN A 851 119.73 -3.28 8.80
N LEU A 852 119.43 -2.00 9.05
CA LEU A 852 120.39 -1.07 9.67
C LEU A 852 120.74 -1.51 11.09
N LEU A 853 119.76 -2.02 11.84
CA LEU A 853 119.96 -2.54 13.19
C LEU A 853 120.91 -3.74 13.22
N GLU A 854 120.91 -4.58 12.19
CA GLU A 854 121.83 -5.72 12.03
C GLU A 854 123.25 -5.33 11.57
N GLN A 855 123.45 -4.14 10.99
CA GLN A 855 124.74 -3.71 10.42
C GLN A 855 125.46 -2.62 11.22
N VAL A 856 124.81 -1.97 12.19
CA VAL A 856 125.38 -0.89 13.00
C VAL A 856 125.92 -1.46 14.32
N ASP A 857 127.10 -2.08 14.28
CA ASP A 857 127.82 -2.54 15.48
C ASP A 857 129.01 -1.64 15.88
N ASP A 858 129.47 -0.72 15.03
CA ASP A 858 130.68 0.08 15.31
C ASP A 858 130.44 1.56 15.68
N ILE A 859 129.19 2.06 15.71
CA ILE A 859 128.88 3.46 16.08
C ILE A 859 127.70 3.52 17.09
N PRO A 860 127.97 3.57 18.41
CA PRO A 860 126.97 3.47 19.47
C PRO A 860 125.82 4.49 19.36
N GLN A 861 126.11 5.68 18.83
CA GLN A 861 125.15 6.78 18.75
C GLN A 861 124.10 6.57 17.65
N ILE A 862 124.45 5.86 16.56
CA ILE A 862 123.51 5.55 15.47
C ILE A 862 122.61 4.36 15.87
N LYS A 863 123.13 3.40 16.64
CA LYS A 863 122.38 2.23 17.07
C LYS A 863 121.15 2.60 17.91
N GLU A 864 121.27 3.54 18.83
CA GLU A 864 120.13 4.02 19.62
C GLU A 864 119.05 4.69 18.77
N ASP A 865 119.45 5.50 17.77
CA ASP A 865 118.51 6.15 16.85
C ASP A 865 117.76 5.14 15.97
N VAL A 866 118.44 4.10 15.48
CA VAL A 866 117.80 3.04 14.66
C VAL A 866 116.84 2.19 15.50
N ILE A 867 117.18 1.86 16.76
CA ILE A 867 116.26 1.19 17.70
C ILE A 867 115.02 2.05 17.96
N LEU A 868 115.20 3.36 18.08
CA LEU A 868 114.08 4.29 18.26
C LEU A 868 113.18 4.33 17.01
N MET A 869 113.77 4.29 15.80
CA MET A 869 113.03 4.23 14.53
C MET A 869 112.23 2.93 14.39
N GLU A 870 112.82 1.79 14.75
CA GLU A 870 112.15 0.47 14.69
C GLU A 870 110.91 0.47 15.60
N ARG A 871 111.10 0.86 16.87
CA ARG A 871 110.00 0.93 17.85
C ARG A 871 108.89 1.88 17.42
N ASN A 872 109.22 3.02 16.82
CA ASN A 872 108.21 3.95 16.34
C ASN A 872 107.47 3.42 15.11
N THR A 873 108.16 2.74 14.20
CA THR A 873 107.55 2.14 13.00
C THR A 873 106.60 1.01 13.39
N GLU A 874 107.01 0.14 14.30
CA GLU A 874 106.18 -0.94 14.80
C GLU A 874 104.95 -0.44 15.58
N ARG A 875 105.13 0.62 16.37
CA ARG A 875 104.02 1.32 17.04
C ARG A 875 103.01 1.88 16.05
N LEU A 876 103.45 2.45 14.92
CA LEU A 876 102.57 2.98 13.88
C LEU A 876 101.82 1.87 13.15
N ILE A 877 102.49 0.76 12.82
CA ILE A 877 101.83 -0.41 12.21
C ILE A 877 100.74 -0.97 13.13
N LYS A 878 101.03 -1.11 14.43
CA LYS A 878 100.04 -1.56 15.42
C LYS A 878 98.85 -0.61 15.52
N LEU A 879 99.08 0.70 15.47
CA LEU A 879 98.03 1.72 15.47
C LEU A 879 97.14 1.63 14.22
N VAL A 880 97.74 1.51 13.03
CA VAL A 880 96.98 1.35 11.77
C VAL A 880 96.16 0.06 11.79
N SER A 881 96.71 -1.03 12.33
CA SER A 881 95.95 -2.28 12.48
C SER A 881 94.79 -2.15 13.45
N GLN A 882 94.98 -1.50 14.61
CA GLN A 882 93.90 -1.26 15.58
C GLN A 882 92.77 -0.38 15.00
N ILE A 883 93.11 0.59 14.15
CA ILE A 883 92.10 1.39 13.43
C ILE A 883 91.33 0.52 12.44
N LEU A 884 92.00 -0.35 11.70
CA LEU A 884 91.35 -1.26 10.75
C LEU A 884 90.45 -2.29 11.46
N ASP A 885 90.87 -2.84 12.60
CA ASP A 885 90.06 -3.77 13.39
C ASP A 885 88.82 -3.08 13.98
N PHE A 886 88.98 -1.87 14.51
CA PHE A 886 87.85 -1.03 14.94
C PHE A 886 86.87 -0.78 13.78
N ARG A 887 87.35 -0.52 12.56
CA ARG A 887 86.50 -0.30 11.39
C ARG A 887 85.78 -1.56 10.91
N LYS A 888 86.44 -2.72 10.90
CA LYS A 888 85.80 -4.01 10.57
C LYS A 888 84.62 -4.32 11.51
N ILE A 889 84.74 -3.94 12.78
CA ILE A 889 83.68 -4.09 13.78
C ILE A 889 82.49 -3.16 13.50
N GLU A 890 82.71 -1.91 13.06
CA GLU A 890 81.63 -0.98 12.71
C GLU A 890 80.90 -1.31 11.39
N THR A 891 81.60 -1.79 10.36
CA THR A 891 81.01 -2.08 9.03
C THR A 891 80.34 -3.46 8.93
N LYS A 892 79.86 -4.03 10.05
CA LYS A 892 79.22 -5.36 10.19
C LYS A 892 80.06 -6.57 9.73
N GLY A 893 81.37 -6.38 9.49
CA GLY A 893 82.25 -7.41 8.95
C GLY A 893 82.93 -8.31 9.99
N PHE A 894 82.69 -8.09 11.28
CA PHE A 894 83.23 -8.92 12.36
C PHE A 894 82.24 -10.04 12.71
N ILE A 895 82.50 -11.24 12.20
CA ILE A 895 81.67 -12.43 12.44
C ILE A 895 82.13 -13.02 13.78
N LEU A 896 81.21 -13.15 14.74
CA LEU A 896 81.46 -13.76 16.05
C LEU A 896 81.22 -15.26 15.96
N ASP A 897 82.17 -16.06 16.41
CA ASP A 897 82.06 -17.51 16.50
C ASP A 897 81.67 -17.91 17.92
N TYR A 898 80.37 -18.15 18.10
CA TYR A 898 79.80 -18.44 19.41
C TYR A 898 80.03 -19.89 19.82
N THR A 899 80.85 -20.10 20.84
CA THR A 899 81.13 -21.41 21.44
C THR A 899 80.87 -21.39 22.94
N GLN A 900 80.71 -22.55 23.57
CA GLN A 900 80.55 -22.64 25.02
C GLN A 900 81.91 -22.51 25.72
N VAL A 901 82.16 -21.35 26.33
CA VAL A 901 83.44 -21.01 26.98
C VAL A 901 83.29 -21.06 28.50
N ASN A 902 84.26 -21.66 29.20
CA ASN A 902 84.34 -21.62 30.66
C ASN A 902 84.96 -20.28 31.11
N ILE A 903 84.13 -19.35 31.56
CA ILE A 903 84.52 -18.00 31.94
C ILE A 903 85.39 -18.00 33.20
N THR A 904 85.08 -18.86 34.18
CA THR A 904 85.88 -18.96 35.41
C THR A 904 87.31 -19.37 35.08
N LYS A 905 87.47 -20.38 34.22
CA LYS A 905 88.79 -20.85 33.78
C LYS A 905 89.52 -19.80 32.93
N LEU A 906 88.84 -19.18 31.95
CA LEU A 906 89.45 -18.17 31.08
C LEU A 906 89.92 -16.95 31.89
N LEU A 907 89.13 -16.52 32.88
CA LEU A 907 89.50 -15.41 33.77
C LEU A 907 90.70 -15.74 34.65
N GLN A 908 90.81 -16.99 35.12
CA GLN A 908 91.98 -17.47 35.88
C GLN A 908 93.24 -17.53 35.01
N GLU A 909 93.14 -18.03 33.77
CA GLU A 909 94.25 -18.09 32.81
C GLU A 909 94.77 -16.68 32.47
N GLU A 910 93.89 -15.72 32.19
CA GLU A 910 94.27 -14.32 31.99
C GLU A 910 94.84 -13.68 33.27
N PHE A 911 94.28 -13.98 34.45
CA PHE A 911 94.82 -13.48 35.71
C PHE A 911 96.29 -13.92 35.90
N HIS A 912 96.61 -15.20 35.67
CA HIS A 912 97.98 -15.70 35.77
C HIS A 912 98.93 -15.09 34.74
N THR A 913 98.46 -14.82 33.52
CA THR A 913 99.25 -14.18 32.45
C THR A 913 99.80 -12.80 32.88
N PHE A 914 99.03 -12.08 33.70
CA PHE A 914 99.41 -10.75 34.20
C PHE A 914 100.04 -10.73 35.61
N GLU A 915 100.23 -11.89 36.25
CA GLU A 915 100.73 -12.02 37.61
C GLU A 915 102.18 -11.50 37.75
N ASP A 916 103.04 -11.81 36.77
CA ASP A 916 104.42 -11.32 36.71
C ASP A 916 104.49 -9.80 36.53
N LEU A 917 103.58 -9.22 35.74
CA LEU A 917 103.50 -7.77 35.54
C LEU A 917 103.12 -7.07 36.86
N ALA A 918 102.14 -7.62 37.59
CA ALA A 918 101.73 -7.11 38.89
C ALA A 918 102.84 -7.24 39.94
N LYS A 919 103.54 -8.39 40.00
CA LYS A 919 104.69 -8.62 40.90
C LYS A 919 105.84 -7.63 40.64
N ARG A 920 106.20 -7.39 39.38
CA ARG A 920 107.23 -6.41 39.00
C ARG A 920 106.86 -4.99 39.44
N ARG A 921 105.58 -4.64 39.42
CA ARG A 921 105.06 -3.36 39.90
C ARG A 921 104.76 -3.31 41.40
N LYS A 922 105.00 -4.42 42.13
CA LYS A 922 104.72 -4.57 43.57
C LYS A 922 103.24 -4.27 43.93
N ILE A 923 102.32 -4.66 43.04
CA ILE A 923 100.88 -4.48 43.24
C ILE A 923 100.31 -5.73 43.92
N GLN A 924 99.53 -5.54 44.98
CA GLN A 924 98.69 -6.58 45.57
C GLN A 924 97.60 -6.93 44.55
N TYR A 925 97.66 -8.15 44.02
CA TYR A 925 96.85 -8.61 42.90
C TYR A 925 96.07 -9.85 43.31
N THR A 926 94.75 -9.73 43.39
CA THR A 926 93.87 -10.77 43.94
C THR A 926 92.72 -11.09 42.99
N LEU A 927 92.42 -12.38 42.85
CA LEU A 927 91.26 -12.88 42.10
C LEU A 927 90.28 -13.55 43.07
N GLU A 928 89.04 -13.09 43.09
CA GLU A 928 87.95 -13.73 43.80
C GLU A 928 87.00 -14.38 42.78
N CYS A 929 87.09 -15.71 42.68
CA CYS A 929 86.17 -16.53 41.89
C CYS A 929 85.36 -17.44 42.82
N ASN A 930 84.09 -17.64 42.51
CA ASN A 930 83.25 -18.62 43.19
C ASN A 930 83.69 -20.05 42.82
N SER A 931 83.41 -21.04 43.68
CA SER A 931 83.79 -22.44 43.48
C SER A 931 83.04 -23.16 42.35
N GLU A 932 82.06 -22.51 41.71
CA GLU A 932 81.29 -23.08 40.61
C GLU A 932 81.73 -22.44 39.28
N ASP A 933 81.99 -23.28 38.28
CA ASP A 933 82.38 -22.85 36.94
C ASP A 933 81.19 -22.21 36.20
N ILE A 934 81.40 -21.00 35.69
CA ILE A 934 80.42 -20.26 34.89
C ILE A 934 80.74 -20.50 33.40
N PHE A 935 79.80 -21.11 32.67
CA PHE A 935 79.89 -21.30 31.22
C PHE A 935 79.01 -20.29 30.48
N ALA A 936 79.56 -19.62 29.47
CA ALA A 936 78.82 -18.71 28.60
C ALA A 936 78.98 -19.09 27.13
N PHE A 937 77.92 -18.93 26.33
CA PHE A 937 77.96 -19.09 24.87
C PHE A 937 78.39 -17.76 24.24
N THR A 938 79.65 -17.66 23.83
CA THR A 938 80.34 -16.41 23.50
C THR A 938 81.52 -16.69 22.55
N ASP A 939 82.08 -15.65 21.97
CA ASP A 939 83.33 -15.73 21.18
C ASP A 939 84.54 -15.61 22.12
N GLU A 940 85.39 -16.65 22.16
CA GLU A 940 86.56 -16.72 23.03
C GLU A 940 87.63 -15.69 22.65
N GLU A 941 87.84 -15.42 21.36
CA GLU A 941 88.84 -14.46 20.89
C GLU A 941 88.44 -13.01 21.24
N ALA A 942 87.16 -12.68 21.06
CA ALA A 942 86.59 -11.39 21.45
C ALA A 942 86.68 -11.19 22.97
N LEU A 943 86.39 -12.22 23.76
CA LEU A 943 86.55 -12.18 25.21
C LEU A 943 88.00 -11.98 25.63
N ASN A 944 88.95 -12.70 25.04
CA ASN A 944 90.38 -12.52 25.33
C ASN A 944 90.85 -11.09 25.02
N LYS A 945 90.38 -10.49 23.92
CA LYS A 945 90.67 -9.08 23.60
C LYS A 945 90.07 -8.11 24.64
N ILE A 946 88.85 -8.38 25.11
CA ILE A 946 88.19 -7.60 26.17
C ILE A 946 88.97 -7.72 27.49
N PHE A 947 89.25 -8.95 27.93
CA PHE A 947 89.96 -9.25 29.17
C PHE A 947 91.35 -8.66 29.15
N SER A 948 92.18 -8.99 28.15
CA SER A 948 93.56 -8.48 28.06
C SER A 948 93.64 -6.95 28.15
N ASN A 949 92.69 -6.23 27.53
CA ASN A 949 92.61 -4.77 27.65
C ASN A 949 92.20 -4.29 29.06
N LEU A 950 91.22 -4.94 29.69
CA LEU A 950 90.75 -4.58 31.04
C LEU A 950 91.78 -4.91 32.12
N PHE A 951 92.40 -6.10 32.07
CA PHE A 951 93.49 -6.53 32.96
C PHE A 951 94.70 -5.59 32.86
N ASN A 952 95.17 -5.33 31.63
CA ASN A 952 96.28 -4.42 31.41
C ASN A 952 95.96 -3.01 31.92
N ASN A 953 94.76 -2.47 31.64
CA ASN A 953 94.36 -1.17 32.17
C ASN A 953 94.32 -1.17 33.71
N ALA A 954 93.74 -2.20 34.35
CA ALA A 954 93.67 -2.28 35.81
C ALA A 954 95.06 -2.20 36.46
N ILE A 955 96.03 -2.98 35.98
CA ILE A 955 97.40 -3.00 36.53
C ILE A 955 98.20 -1.75 36.14
N LYS A 956 97.96 -1.24 34.94
CA LYS A 956 98.69 -0.08 34.41
C LYS A 956 98.39 1.19 35.20
N TYR A 957 97.13 1.38 35.59
CA TYR A 957 96.65 2.57 36.29
C TYR A 957 96.58 2.43 37.82
N ALA A 958 96.76 1.23 38.37
CA ALA A 958 96.84 1.00 39.82
C ALA A 958 98.11 1.58 40.47
N HIS A 959 98.00 1.91 41.76
CA HIS A 959 99.12 2.31 42.61
C HIS A 959 99.68 1.13 43.41
N LYS A 960 98.85 0.46 44.19
CA LYS A 960 99.25 -0.66 45.06
C LYS A 960 98.30 -1.85 45.03
N LYS A 961 97.05 -1.70 44.61
CA LYS A 961 96.05 -2.78 44.71
C LYS A 961 95.23 -2.91 43.44
N VAL A 962 95.10 -4.14 42.96
CA VAL A 962 94.14 -4.57 41.94
C VAL A 962 93.38 -5.79 42.46
N SER A 963 92.06 -5.71 42.46
CA SER A 963 91.19 -6.83 42.82
C SER A 963 90.23 -7.11 41.67
N ILE A 964 90.08 -8.38 41.32
CA ILE A 964 89.19 -8.81 40.24
C ILE A 964 88.20 -9.79 40.82
N ARG A 965 86.91 -9.52 40.65
CA ARG A 965 85.84 -10.29 41.27
C ARG A 965 84.84 -10.76 40.23
N LEU A 966 84.64 -12.08 40.17
CA LEU A 966 83.57 -12.69 39.37
C LEU A 966 82.33 -12.85 40.25
N LEU A 967 81.33 -12.00 40.03
CA LEU A 967 80.10 -11.98 40.83
C LEU A 967 79.19 -13.16 40.46
N LYS A 968 78.46 -13.70 41.44
CA LYS A 968 77.45 -14.74 41.17
C LYS A 968 76.36 -14.17 40.23
N PRO A 969 75.97 -14.89 39.17
CA PRO A 969 74.84 -14.50 38.33
C PRO A 969 73.58 -14.36 39.19
N ILE A 970 73.08 -13.13 39.37
CA ILE A 970 71.89 -12.87 40.21
C ILE A 970 70.62 -13.39 39.50
N ASP A 971 70.62 -13.38 38.17
CA ASP A 971 69.43 -13.60 37.35
C ASP A 971 69.53 -14.83 36.42
N ASN A 972 70.59 -15.65 36.52
CA ASN A 972 70.94 -16.74 35.58
C ASN A 972 71.02 -16.34 34.09
N LEU A 973 70.97 -15.04 33.78
CA LEU A 973 70.94 -14.51 32.42
C LEU A 973 72.27 -13.86 32.02
N THR A 974 73.00 -13.27 32.97
CA THR A 974 74.28 -12.58 32.73
C THR A 974 75.30 -12.94 33.81
N PHE A 975 76.58 -12.93 33.45
CA PHE A 975 77.68 -12.94 34.41
C PHE A 975 78.34 -11.57 34.44
N THR A 976 78.84 -11.18 35.61
CA THR A 976 79.43 -9.86 35.82
C THR A 976 80.80 -9.98 36.47
N ILE A 977 81.79 -9.29 35.89
CA ILE A 977 83.16 -9.21 36.39
C ILE A 977 83.45 -7.76 36.77
N GLU A 978 83.93 -7.55 38.00
CA GLU A 978 84.40 -6.26 38.49
C GLU A 978 85.93 -6.22 38.51
N PHE A 979 86.53 -5.24 37.85
CA PHE A 979 87.96 -4.95 37.85
C PHE A 979 88.21 -3.68 38.66
N GLU A 980 88.80 -3.84 39.84
CA GLU A 980 88.99 -2.78 40.83
C GLU A 980 90.46 -2.39 40.92
N ASN A 981 90.75 -1.09 40.94
CA ASN A 981 92.09 -0.59 41.19
C ASN A 981 92.09 0.69 42.03
N ASP A 982 93.15 0.88 42.81
CA ASP A 982 93.39 2.06 43.65
C ASP A 982 94.06 3.23 42.90
N GLY A 983 93.94 3.25 41.57
CA GLY A 983 94.45 4.34 40.73
C GLY A 983 93.66 5.64 40.86
N LEU A 984 94.12 6.67 40.15
CA LEU A 984 93.51 8.01 40.14
C LEU A 984 92.02 7.95 39.75
N ILE A 985 91.14 8.44 40.63
CA ILE A 985 89.68 8.29 40.47
C ILE A 985 89.16 9.01 39.23
N ILE A 986 88.38 8.30 38.42
CA ILE A 986 87.81 8.84 37.19
C ILE A 986 86.58 9.69 37.54
N PRO A 987 86.59 11.01 37.23
CA PRO A 987 85.46 11.89 37.49
C PRO A 987 84.19 11.38 36.79
N ILE A 988 83.03 11.47 37.46
CA ILE A 988 81.74 10.93 37.00
C ILE A 988 81.40 11.38 35.57
N GLU A 989 81.59 12.67 35.27
CA GLU A 989 81.34 13.26 33.96
C GLU A 989 82.24 12.70 32.83
N MET A 990 83.38 12.11 33.19
CA MET A 990 84.33 11.55 32.22
C MET A 990 84.16 10.03 32.03
N ARG A 991 83.39 9.33 32.88
CA ARG A 991 83.25 7.86 32.85
C ARG A 991 82.62 7.31 31.58
N ALA A 992 81.72 8.07 30.93
CA ALA A 992 81.21 7.71 29.61
C ALA A 992 82.22 8.02 28.50
N LYS A 993 82.92 9.16 28.60
CA LYS A 993 83.84 9.65 27.57
C LYS A 993 85.11 8.80 27.43
N ILE A 994 85.58 8.12 28.47
CA ILE A 994 86.74 7.22 28.38
C ILE A 994 86.54 6.03 27.44
N PHE A 995 85.29 5.71 27.07
CA PHE A 995 84.98 4.69 26.07
C PHE A 995 84.83 5.27 24.65
N GLU A 996 84.96 6.59 24.46
CA GLU A 996 85.03 7.20 23.13
C GLU A 996 86.41 6.96 22.50
N PRO A 997 86.49 6.68 21.18
CA PRO A 997 87.76 6.45 20.50
C PRO A 997 88.72 7.63 20.66
N PHE A 998 90.00 7.33 20.92
CA PHE A 998 91.10 8.30 21.11
C PHE A 998 90.99 9.21 22.34
N TYR A 999 89.97 9.02 23.18
CA TYR A 999 89.81 9.82 24.38
C TYR A 999 90.73 9.33 25.51
N ARG A 1000 91.47 10.25 26.15
CA ARG A 1000 92.34 9.97 27.31
C ARG A 1000 92.22 11.12 28.32
N LEU A 1001 92.17 10.77 29.61
CA LEU A 1001 92.17 11.76 30.70
C LEU A 1001 93.50 12.53 30.70
N LYS A 1002 93.44 13.85 30.94
CA LYS A 1002 94.64 14.71 30.93
C LYS A 1002 95.64 14.27 31.99
N GLU A 1003 95.19 13.84 33.17
CA GLU A 1003 96.08 13.38 34.26
C GLU A 1003 96.81 12.07 33.92
N THR A 1004 96.25 11.22 33.05
CA THR A 1004 96.86 9.94 32.64
C THR A 1004 97.67 10.03 31.34
N LEU A 1005 97.89 11.25 30.82
CA LEU A 1005 98.69 11.46 29.60
C LEU A 1005 100.11 10.90 29.73
N LYS A 1006 100.70 10.97 30.94
CA LYS A 1006 102.05 10.47 31.25
C LYS A 1006 102.21 8.94 31.06
N GLN A 1007 101.13 8.15 31.13
CA GLN A 1007 101.17 6.69 30.94
C GLN A 1007 100.91 6.33 29.47
N GLN A 1008 101.83 5.68 28.77
CA GLN A 1008 101.68 5.40 27.32
C GLN A 1008 100.40 4.59 26.98
N GLY A 1009 99.50 5.13 26.14
CA GLY A 1009 98.29 4.44 25.65
C GLY A 1009 97.68 5.14 24.42
N THR A 1010 96.96 4.39 23.58
CA THR A 1010 96.43 4.88 22.28
C THR A 1010 95.03 5.49 22.37
N GLY A 1011 94.31 5.29 23.48
CA GLY A 1011 92.91 5.74 23.63
C GLY A 1011 91.89 4.91 22.84
N ILE A 1012 92.31 3.83 22.17
CA ILE A 1012 91.44 2.96 21.36
C ILE A 1012 90.99 1.71 22.14
N GLY A 1013 91.78 1.26 23.13
CA GLY A 1013 91.53 -0.01 23.82
C GLY A 1013 90.14 -0.09 24.47
N LEU A 1014 89.74 0.93 25.24
CA LEU A 1014 88.42 0.93 25.89
C LEU A 1014 87.27 1.10 24.91
N SER A 1015 87.43 1.87 23.83
CA SER A 1015 86.40 1.98 22.79
C SER A 1015 86.21 0.66 22.05
N LEU A 1016 87.30 -0.07 21.80
CA LEU A 1016 87.26 -1.43 21.24
C LEU A 1016 86.57 -2.40 22.20
N THR A 1017 86.91 -2.36 23.50
CA THR A 1017 86.22 -3.13 24.53
C THR A 1017 84.72 -2.84 24.53
N MET A 1018 84.31 -1.57 24.51
CA MET A 1018 82.89 -1.18 24.45
C MET A 1018 82.19 -1.72 23.19
N SER A 1019 82.82 -1.62 22.02
CA SER A 1019 82.24 -2.13 20.76
C SER A 1019 82.11 -3.65 20.76
N LEU A 1020 83.14 -4.39 21.21
CA LEU A 1020 83.08 -5.86 21.33
C LEU A 1020 82.07 -6.30 22.38
N THR A 1021 82.00 -5.63 23.52
CA THR A 1021 81.00 -5.90 24.56
C THR A 1021 79.57 -5.67 24.06
N LYS A 1022 79.32 -4.61 23.29
CA LYS A 1022 78.00 -4.36 22.67
C LYS A 1022 77.66 -5.41 21.60
N LEU A 1023 78.65 -5.82 20.81
CA LEU A 1023 78.51 -6.90 19.82
C LEU A 1023 78.15 -8.22 20.50
N LEU A 1024 78.73 -8.51 21.67
CA LEU A 1024 78.37 -9.63 22.54
C LEU A 1024 77.09 -9.37 23.36
N HIS A 1025 76.29 -8.36 23.02
CA HIS A 1025 75.03 -8.01 23.70
C HIS A 1025 75.15 -7.75 25.22
N GLY A 1026 76.33 -7.34 25.69
CA GLY A 1026 76.57 -6.97 27.08
C GLY A 1026 76.82 -5.49 27.30
N LYS A 1027 77.28 -5.15 28.51
CA LYS A 1027 77.54 -3.78 28.97
C LYS A 1027 78.89 -3.70 29.69
N VAL A 1028 79.66 -2.65 29.42
CA VAL A 1028 80.88 -2.30 30.17
C VAL A 1028 80.77 -0.84 30.63
N PHE A 1029 81.02 -0.57 31.90
CA PHE A 1029 80.94 0.77 32.48
C PHE A 1029 81.79 0.89 33.76
N VAL A 1030 81.93 2.11 34.30
CA VAL A 1030 82.59 2.36 35.58
C VAL A 1030 81.52 2.60 36.65
N LYS A 1031 81.57 1.87 37.77
CA LYS A 1031 80.59 1.91 38.86
C LYS A 1031 80.86 3.08 39.81
N ASP A 1032 79.81 3.76 40.28
CA ASP A 1032 79.91 4.74 41.36
C ASP A 1032 80.10 4.01 42.70
N THR A 1033 81.23 4.27 43.37
CA THR A 1033 81.58 3.69 44.67
C THR A 1033 82.04 4.80 45.61
N ASP A 1034 81.61 4.72 46.88
CA ASP A 1034 82.05 5.65 47.94
C ASP A 1034 83.46 5.34 48.44
N ASP A 1035 83.93 4.10 48.23
CA ASP A 1035 85.32 3.70 48.43
C ASP A 1035 86.16 4.30 47.28
N GLU A 1036 87.24 5.02 47.58
CA GLU A 1036 88.15 5.71 46.63
C GLU A 1036 88.90 4.74 45.68
N LEU A 1037 88.19 3.85 44.99
CA LEU A 1037 88.67 2.87 44.02
C LEU A 1037 87.93 3.04 42.68
N ASN A 1038 88.63 2.77 41.57
CA ASN A 1038 88.00 2.67 40.26
C ASN A 1038 87.51 1.25 40.01
N VAL A 1039 86.20 1.06 39.83
CA VAL A 1039 85.59 -0.25 39.56
C VAL A 1039 85.01 -0.29 38.14
N PHE A 1040 85.68 -1.02 37.24
CA PHE A 1040 85.17 -1.30 35.89
C PHE A 1040 84.32 -2.58 35.93
N VAL A 1041 83.06 -2.47 35.50
CA VAL A 1041 82.09 -3.56 35.51
C VAL A 1041 81.85 -4.02 34.08
N LEU A 1042 82.12 -5.29 33.80
CA LEU A 1042 81.78 -5.97 32.57
C LEU A 1042 80.64 -6.96 32.85
N SER A 1043 79.50 -6.79 32.20
CA SER A 1043 78.35 -7.68 32.29
C SER A 1043 77.99 -8.23 30.92
N LEU A 1044 78.03 -9.55 30.77
CA LEU A 1044 77.80 -10.24 29.49
C LEU A 1044 76.73 -11.35 29.67
N PRO A 1045 75.93 -11.63 28.63
CA PRO A 1045 74.93 -12.70 28.69
C PRO A 1045 75.58 -14.09 28.72
N LEU A 1046 74.99 -15.00 29.49
CA LEU A 1046 75.41 -16.41 29.55
C LEU A 1046 75.03 -17.19 28.28
N LYS A 1047 73.96 -16.77 27.58
CA LYS A 1047 73.56 -17.27 26.27
C LYS A 1047 73.18 -16.11 25.37
N GLN A 1048 73.82 -16.01 24.21
CA GLN A 1048 73.45 -15.08 23.15
C GLN A 1048 72.13 -15.55 22.53
N LYS A 1049 71.25 -14.62 22.12
CA LYS A 1049 69.98 -14.94 21.46
C LYS A 1049 70.07 -14.77 19.96
#